data_AF-U3JG61-F1
#
_entry.id   AF-U3JG61-F1
#
_cell.length_a   1.000
_cell.length_b   1.000
_cell.length_c   1.000
_cell.angle_alpha   90.00
_cell.angle_beta   90.00
_cell.angle_gamma   90.00
#
_symmetry.space_group_name_H-M   'P 1'
#
loop_
_entity.id
_entity.type
_entity.pdbx_description
1 polymer ?
#
loop_
_entity_poly.entity_id
_entity_poly.type
_entity_poly.pdbx_seq_one_letter_code
_entity_poly.pdbx_strand_id
1 'polypeptide(L)'
;MLPMECSVWTCSKSSADDDLLANVQSLQNQLRRTEKNLQTVEKALSGYCFDEVIDVPREDFVQPNYNCQGFSSCKKNYGGTSHQDFQRKSKSYSVSTTLDETEEENKHLQEKLDALHEQNASLTSQNHYLKDRVETMNFELMQSKTKISYLEATLATHLVSISKLKEQIVNLEAEVSAQDKILKDAEDRLDQNQKTAMEREHILQRYQNSYKNLKIELIEQSKQGKRAQQQRNEALLNVEELTRNFTKLKAEITEKLEKAKAEEVVLGERLINCEKENEKLNQKCISYRKNVDILEKQLRQLKEENHNTKEEIKALEAKNTEMISMLSQSDQKIIKLESELSEKKIVLEEKNALKSENEELRALTAQQQNNLKLCCQEIQDSREELHILETIISQLSLSTSEEFKWHNFKHQILSSSTKEATSESCGESSKPLIADLSTQLPMKEAEIQKPGANFTICSAAEHLSNSNEGQENSRLCDLETEPVKLIRNPGERRKCQQLELISKQFEKVRQKFQKEIEELRTKLIKADDENSALRTSMAQRTSQFQIIQEDLLKKASKTSSLEREIRRKSSQLSALEKQLEEKTVAYSTAADRNAELELELMGKNRCIHELETVISEEHEKVTSALENERLLHLEQHKEMEKQIDLLRTQLEKKHQQFIEQEKIICILQQEVVHKHHHIKSLDGLLIGNREVRQLESALKVCKEEVALYLRQSQENKEMFENQLKERSEELHYLQREIKLKGQNIQDMSEQNILLQQTLHHQQQMLQQETIRNGELEDSQIKLEEQVSNLEKELQKQKACAEEELRKVEEKLCLAAQEADSKGQKMEELKCTIRQIKLEMDQCKNKLSGMEEEVVQLKRDGANKALQINQLDITLEETRSELNKKANEVNDLEDKLLQTETCHREALEKIAELESALQNAQYSLEEKNIAIMNLTTELRYCKDEIEDKKQELLDMDQALKERNWELKQRVAQITQLDMTVREHKGEMEQQIIQLQSNLERSELEIKECNKQIESLEKKLQHTKDELREKEFELLQRDQKINQLKKKKHERE
;
A
#
# COMPACT_ATOMS: atom_id res chain seq x y z
N MET A 1 14.97 45.00 -14.78
CA MET A 1 15.51 46.26 -15.33
C MET A 1 14.37 47.03 -15.99
N LEU A 2 14.31 48.35 -15.83
CA LEU A 2 13.70 49.28 -16.80
C LEU A 2 14.63 49.36 -18.05
N PRO A 3 14.26 49.95 -19.21
CA PRO A 3 13.08 50.81 -19.48
C PRO A 3 12.37 50.62 -20.86
N MET A 4 11.34 51.47 -21.08
CA MET A 4 11.06 52.27 -22.30
C MET A 4 10.35 51.74 -23.56
N GLU A 5 9.62 52.70 -24.14
CA GLU A 5 9.06 52.86 -25.50
C GLU A 5 7.88 51.93 -25.91
N CYS A 6 6.62 52.37 -26.07
CA CYS A 6 5.90 53.65 -26.40
C CYS A 6 5.45 53.75 -27.88
N SER A 7 4.22 54.24 -28.08
CA SER A 7 3.62 54.71 -29.35
C SER A 7 3.21 53.59 -30.35
N VAL A 8 2.13 53.66 -31.15
CA VAL A 8 1.01 54.60 -31.33
C VAL A 8 -0.26 53.79 -31.64
N TRP A 9 -1.44 54.19 -31.16
CA TRP A 9 -2.73 53.81 -31.76
C TRP A 9 -3.46 55.04 -32.29
N THR A 10 -3.59 55.14 -33.61
CA THR A 10 -4.36 56.17 -34.29
C THR A 10 -5.84 55.81 -34.24
N CYS A 11 -6.65 56.55 -33.48
CA CYS A 11 -8.10 56.46 -33.51
C CYS A 11 -8.67 57.71 -34.19
N SER A 12 -9.40 57.52 -35.29
CA SER A 12 -10.11 58.59 -35.99
C SER A 12 -11.30 59.07 -35.16
N LYS A 13 -11.09 60.10 -34.33
CA LYS A 13 -12.18 60.80 -33.65
C LYS A 13 -12.96 61.67 -34.64
N SER A 14 -14.29 61.58 -34.54
CA SER A 14 -15.25 62.42 -35.25
C SER A 14 -15.20 63.89 -34.82
N SER A 15 -15.51 64.79 -35.76
CA SER A 15 -15.48 66.25 -35.64
C SER A 15 -16.54 66.88 -34.72
N ALA A 16 -16.97 66.18 -33.66
CA ALA A 16 -17.99 66.66 -32.71
C ALA A 16 -17.37 67.27 -31.43
N ASP A 17 -16.15 66.87 -31.07
CA ASP A 17 -15.46 67.40 -29.88
C ASP A 17 -14.93 68.84 -30.12
N ASP A 18 -14.54 69.19 -31.35
CA ASP A 18 -13.99 70.51 -31.68
C ASP A 18 -15.03 71.63 -31.62
N ASP A 19 -16.27 71.39 -32.07
CA ASP A 19 -17.37 72.37 -31.96
C ASP A 19 -17.77 72.60 -30.48
N LEU A 20 -17.71 71.56 -29.65
CA LEU A 20 -17.95 71.67 -28.21
C LEU A 20 -16.84 72.48 -27.52
N LEU A 21 -15.58 72.24 -27.89
CA LEU A 21 -14.44 73.00 -27.36
C LEU A 21 -14.45 74.47 -27.81
N ALA A 22 -14.83 74.74 -29.07
CA ALA A 22 -15.00 76.09 -29.59
C ALA A 22 -16.13 76.86 -28.89
N ASN A 23 -17.27 76.21 -28.63
CA ASN A 23 -18.36 76.81 -27.88
C ASN A 23 -17.99 77.10 -26.41
N VAL A 24 -17.25 76.20 -25.75
CA VAL A 24 -16.73 76.43 -24.39
C VAL A 24 -15.71 77.59 -24.37
N GLN A 25 -14.81 77.69 -25.34
CA GLN A 25 -13.91 78.85 -25.45
C GLN A 25 -14.65 80.16 -25.75
N SER A 26 -15.71 80.11 -26.57
CA SER A 26 -16.58 81.27 -26.85
C SER A 26 -17.25 81.78 -25.57
N LEU A 27 -17.85 80.88 -24.78
CA LEU A 27 -18.46 81.19 -23.48
C LEU A 27 -17.44 81.72 -22.47
N GLN A 28 -16.25 81.11 -22.35
CA GLN A 28 -15.18 81.62 -21.46
C GLN A 28 -14.65 83.01 -21.88
N ASN A 29 -14.68 83.34 -23.17
CA ASN A 29 -14.30 84.66 -23.68
C ASN A 29 -15.41 85.70 -23.54
N GLN A 30 -16.68 85.30 -23.57
CA GLN A 30 -17.79 86.17 -23.18
C GLN A 30 -17.76 86.44 -21.67
N LEU A 31 -17.56 85.40 -20.84
CA LEU A 31 -17.47 85.53 -19.38
C LEU A 31 -16.33 86.46 -18.94
N ARG A 32 -15.13 86.32 -19.52
CA ARG A 32 -14.02 87.27 -19.27
C ARG A 32 -14.27 88.70 -19.77
N ARG A 33 -15.19 88.90 -20.72
CA ARG A 33 -15.61 90.26 -21.16
C ARG A 33 -16.61 90.85 -20.18
N THR A 34 -17.60 90.09 -19.70
CA THR A 34 -18.51 90.56 -18.64
C THR A 34 -17.78 90.80 -17.33
N GLU A 35 -16.84 89.94 -16.94
CA GLU A 35 -15.98 90.11 -15.75
C GLU A 35 -15.11 91.38 -15.84
N LYS A 36 -14.47 91.65 -16.99
CA LYS A 36 -13.76 92.92 -17.21
C LYS A 36 -14.67 94.14 -17.21
N ASN A 37 -15.88 94.02 -17.75
CA ASN A 37 -16.85 95.11 -17.73
C ASN A 37 -17.34 95.38 -16.30
N LEU A 38 -17.57 94.34 -15.49
CA LEU A 38 -17.94 94.46 -14.08
C LEU A 38 -16.82 95.07 -13.23
N GLN A 39 -15.57 94.63 -13.39
CA GLN A 39 -14.40 95.28 -12.75
C GLN A 39 -14.21 96.74 -13.17
N THR A 40 -14.67 97.12 -14.37
CA THR A 40 -14.63 98.52 -14.85
C THR A 40 -15.75 99.36 -14.21
N VAL A 41 -16.90 98.76 -13.92
CA VAL A 41 -18.00 99.41 -13.16
C VAL A 41 -17.65 99.51 -11.66
N GLU A 42 -17.03 98.49 -11.08
CA GLU A 42 -16.57 98.48 -9.69
C GLU A 42 -15.53 99.61 -9.44
N LYS A 43 -14.56 99.76 -10.35
CA LYS A 43 -13.60 100.89 -10.35
C LYS A 43 -14.23 102.27 -10.62
N ALA A 44 -15.44 102.33 -11.16
CA ALA A 44 -16.15 103.59 -11.39
C ALA A 44 -16.99 104.05 -10.17
N LEU A 45 -17.18 103.18 -9.17
CA LEU A 45 -17.98 103.44 -7.98
C LEU A 45 -17.16 103.53 -6.68
N SER A 46 -15.89 103.11 -6.68
CA SER A 46 -14.99 103.13 -5.52
C SER A 46 -14.40 104.53 -5.24
N GLY A 47 -15.24 105.54 -5.04
CA GLY A 47 -14.79 106.94 -5.00
C GLY A 47 -15.70 107.92 -4.28
N TYR A 48 -16.03 107.68 -3.00
CA TYR A 48 -16.08 108.70 -1.93
C TYR A 48 -16.30 108.01 -0.57
N CYS A 49 -15.38 108.20 0.38
CA CYS A 49 -15.52 107.68 1.74
C CYS A 49 -16.48 108.53 2.58
N PHE A 50 -17.21 107.89 3.49
CA PHE A 50 -17.34 108.36 4.87
C PHE A 50 -17.50 107.14 5.79
N ASP A 51 -16.45 106.86 6.58
CA ASP A 51 -16.57 106.07 7.80
C ASP A 51 -17.12 106.97 8.90
N GLU A 52 -18.16 106.54 9.61
CA GLU A 52 -18.19 106.74 11.06
C GLU A 52 -19.04 105.66 11.76
N VAL A 53 -18.39 104.91 12.65
CA VAL A 53 -18.97 103.82 13.43
C VAL A 53 -19.37 104.35 14.80
N ILE A 54 -20.65 104.24 15.18
CA ILE A 54 -21.08 104.18 16.59
C ILE A 54 -22.17 103.12 16.73
N ASP A 55 -22.07 102.33 17.81
CA ASP A 55 -22.86 101.14 18.12
C ASP A 55 -23.60 101.34 19.46
N VAL A 56 -24.75 100.67 19.69
CA VAL A 56 -25.43 100.44 21.00
C VAL A 56 -26.11 101.69 21.70
N PRO A 57 -27.26 101.61 22.44
CA PRO A 57 -28.51 100.86 22.25
C PRO A 57 -29.84 101.60 22.68
N ARG A 58 -31.00 100.94 22.47
CA ARG A 58 -32.21 100.83 23.33
C ARG A 58 -32.65 101.97 24.29
N GLU A 59 -33.85 102.53 24.05
CA GLU A 59 -34.95 102.81 25.02
C GLU A 59 -36.19 103.25 24.19
N ASP A 60 -37.32 102.54 24.13
CA ASP A 60 -38.43 102.34 25.09
C ASP A 60 -39.31 103.59 25.40
N PHE A 61 -40.63 103.38 25.31
CA PHE A 61 -41.76 104.13 25.91
C PHE A 61 -42.42 105.41 25.32
N VAL A 62 -43.77 105.38 25.41
CA VAL A 62 -44.77 106.47 25.54
C VAL A 62 -45.39 107.12 24.28
N GLN A 63 -46.64 106.73 24.02
CA GLN A 63 -47.68 107.51 23.31
C GLN A 63 -47.99 108.82 24.03
N PRO A 64 -48.49 109.83 23.32
CA PRO A 64 -49.62 110.61 23.83
C PRO A 64 -50.95 110.13 23.25
N ASN A 65 -51.90 109.87 24.14
CA ASN A 65 -53.30 109.55 23.84
C ASN A 65 -54.15 110.84 23.91
N TYR A 66 -55.44 110.74 23.54
CA TYR A 66 -56.52 111.72 23.63
C TYR A 66 -56.61 112.82 22.55
N ASN A 67 -57.80 113.22 22.06
CA ASN A 67 -59.04 112.46 21.80
C ASN A 67 -60.04 113.31 20.97
N CYS A 68 -61.16 112.68 20.54
CA CYS A 68 -62.44 113.31 20.16
C CYS A 68 -62.56 114.05 18.80
N GLN A 69 -63.72 114.09 18.10
CA GLN A 69 -64.96 113.25 18.14
C GLN A 69 -65.95 113.65 17.01
N GLY A 70 -66.47 112.70 16.22
CA GLY A 70 -67.67 112.84 15.35
C GLY A 70 -67.56 113.81 14.14
N PHE A 71 -68.47 113.87 13.15
CA PHE A 71 -69.67 113.09 12.79
C PHE A 71 -69.72 112.98 11.24
N SER A 72 -70.00 111.80 10.66
CA SER A 72 -71.31 111.37 10.12
C SER A 72 -72.04 112.27 9.09
N SER A 73 -71.82 111.94 7.80
CA SER A 73 -72.80 111.62 6.74
C SER A 73 -74.00 112.53 6.30
N CYS A 74 -74.23 112.48 4.98
CA CYS A 74 -75.52 112.51 4.22
C CYS A 74 -76.15 113.78 3.59
N LYS A 75 -76.23 113.72 2.23
CA LYS A 75 -77.38 113.99 1.31
C LYS A 75 -77.91 115.43 1.01
N LYS A 76 -77.77 115.78 -0.29
CA LYS A 76 -78.78 116.28 -1.26
C LYS A 76 -79.59 117.59 -1.03
N ASN A 77 -79.44 118.47 -2.03
CA ASN A 77 -80.48 119.19 -2.83
C ASN A 77 -81.16 120.51 -2.35
N TYR A 78 -81.05 121.51 -3.24
CA TYR A 78 -82.03 122.57 -3.64
C TYR A 78 -82.59 123.61 -2.64
N GLY A 79 -82.64 124.88 -3.09
CA GLY A 79 -83.50 125.96 -2.56
C GLY A 79 -82.74 127.27 -2.27
N GLY A 80 -83.23 128.43 -2.73
CA GLY A 80 -82.51 129.72 -2.60
C GLY A 80 -83.34 130.90 -2.09
N THR A 81 -82.73 132.10 -2.12
CA THR A 81 -83.29 133.47 -1.85
C THR A 81 -83.52 133.85 -0.37
N SER A 82 -83.45 135.12 0.09
CA SER A 82 -83.38 136.44 -0.59
C SER A 82 -82.86 137.61 0.30
N HIS A 83 -82.38 138.72 -0.32
CA HIS A 83 -82.35 140.18 0.05
C HIS A 83 -81.92 140.67 1.47
N GLN A 84 -81.18 141.78 1.69
CA GLN A 84 -81.30 143.19 1.23
C GLN A 84 -79.90 143.87 1.14
N ASP A 85 -79.53 144.84 0.27
CA ASP A 85 -80.10 146.13 -0.22
C ASP A 85 -79.60 147.39 0.56
N PHE A 86 -78.91 148.34 -0.12
CA PHE A 86 -79.05 149.81 0.06
C PHE A 86 -78.21 150.66 -0.95
N GLN A 87 -78.69 151.89 -1.24
CA GLN A 87 -78.31 152.76 -2.39
C GLN A 87 -77.60 154.08 -2.02
N ARG A 88 -76.92 154.71 -3.01
CA ARG A 88 -77.03 156.14 -3.47
C ARG A 88 -76.11 156.38 -4.69
N LYS A 89 -76.53 156.93 -5.87
CA LYS A 89 -76.97 158.30 -6.27
C LYS A 89 -75.85 159.36 -6.06
N SER A 90 -75.59 160.41 -6.88
CA SER A 90 -76.31 161.14 -7.97
C SER A 90 -75.29 162.05 -8.75
N LYS A 91 -75.34 162.30 -10.08
CA LYS A 91 -76.16 163.25 -10.90
C LYS A 91 -75.62 164.71 -11.06
N SER A 92 -75.20 165.09 -12.29
CA SER A 92 -75.34 166.37 -13.06
C SER A 92 -75.21 167.78 -12.42
N TYR A 93 -74.52 168.74 -13.09
CA TYR A 93 -75.10 169.95 -13.76
C TYR A 93 -74.02 170.87 -14.41
N SER A 94 -74.46 171.91 -15.14
CA SER A 94 -73.67 172.83 -16.00
C SER A 94 -74.07 174.32 -15.79
N VAL A 95 -73.37 175.27 -16.45
CA VAL A 95 -73.78 176.65 -16.87
C VAL A 95 -73.18 177.91 -16.16
N SER A 96 -72.75 178.88 -17.00
CA SER A 96 -72.65 180.36 -16.90
C SER A 96 -71.46 181.15 -16.29
N THR A 97 -70.70 181.80 -17.20
CA THR A 97 -70.53 183.27 -17.43
C THR A 97 -70.55 184.31 -16.29
N THR A 98 -69.53 185.20 -16.23
CA THR A 98 -69.60 186.70 -16.24
C THR A 98 -68.20 187.36 -16.24
N LEU A 99 -68.06 188.55 -16.87
CA LEU A 99 -67.17 189.74 -16.61
C LEU A 99 -65.83 189.57 -15.85
N ASP A 100 -64.77 190.35 -16.03
CA ASP A 100 -64.24 191.36 -17.00
C ASP A 100 -63.00 191.96 -16.26
N GLU A 101 -62.02 192.55 -16.97
CA GLU A 101 -60.86 193.29 -16.40
C GLU A 101 -59.94 192.48 -15.42
N THR A 102 -58.68 192.11 -15.70
CA THR A 102 -57.66 192.71 -16.60
C THR A 102 -56.75 191.62 -17.22
N GLU A 103 -56.19 191.89 -18.40
CA GLU A 103 -55.73 190.85 -19.36
C GLU A 103 -54.42 190.08 -19.03
N GLU A 104 -53.73 190.36 -17.92
CA GLU A 104 -52.44 189.69 -17.61
C GLU A 104 -52.54 188.49 -16.66
N GLU A 105 -53.49 188.46 -15.70
CA GLU A 105 -53.62 187.33 -14.76
C GLU A 105 -54.28 186.08 -15.38
N ASN A 106 -55.20 186.28 -16.34
CA ASN A 106 -55.91 185.18 -17.00
C ASN A 106 -54.99 184.22 -17.76
N LYS A 107 -53.89 184.72 -18.34
CA LYS A 107 -52.93 183.87 -19.04
C LYS A 107 -52.22 182.91 -18.09
N HIS A 108 -51.83 183.37 -16.90
CA HIS A 108 -51.14 182.54 -15.91
C HIS A 108 -52.09 181.47 -15.30
N LEU A 109 -53.36 181.81 -15.07
CA LEU A 109 -54.34 180.86 -14.55
C LEU A 109 -54.77 179.82 -15.61
N GLN A 110 -54.87 180.21 -16.88
CA GLN A 110 -55.13 179.28 -17.99
C GLN A 110 -54.00 178.25 -18.13
N GLU A 111 -52.74 178.68 -18.18
CA GLU A 111 -51.56 177.80 -18.23
C GLU A 111 -51.52 176.82 -17.02
N LYS A 112 -51.97 177.26 -15.85
CA LYS A 112 -52.02 176.43 -14.63
C LYS A 112 -53.19 175.44 -14.62
N LEU A 113 -54.32 175.79 -15.23
CA LEU A 113 -55.48 174.90 -15.40
C LEU A 113 -55.19 173.83 -16.47
N ASP A 114 -54.56 174.23 -17.57
CA ASP A 114 -54.15 173.31 -18.65
C ASP A 114 -53.07 172.33 -18.14
N ALA A 115 -52.10 172.80 -17.35
CA ALA A 115 -51.13 171.92 -16.68
C ALA A 115 -51.79 170.93 -15.69
N LEU A 116 -52.84 171.32 -14.97
CA LEU A 116 -53.60 170.42 -14.08
C LEU A 116 -54.48 169.43 -14.87
N HIS A 117 -55.01 169.82 -16.03
CA HIS A 117 -55.71 168.90 -16.92
C HIS A 117 -54.77 167.90 -17.57
N GLU A 118 -53.60 168.33 -18.03
CA GLU A 118 -52.55 167.45 -18.56
C GLU A 118 -52.04 166.48 -17.48
N GLN A 119 -51.84 166.95 -16.24
CA GLN A 119 -51.46 166.11 -15.11
C GLN A 119 -52.55 165.09 -14.74
N ASN A 120 -53.85 165.47 -14.77
CA ASN A 120 -54.96 164.52 -14.55
C ASN A 120 -55.13 163.53 -15.71
N ALA A 121 -54.91 163.94 -16.97
CA ALA A 121 -54.93 163.05 -18.13
C ALA A 121 -53.77 162.04 -18.06
N SER A 122 -52.59 162.49 -17.62
CA SER A 122 -51.42 161.64 -17.35
C SER A 122 -51.70 160.64 -16.22
N LEU A 123 -52.24 161.10 -15.07
CA LEU A 123 -52.63 160.22 -13.95
C LEU A 123 -53.75 159.24 -14.32
N THR A 124 -54.71 159.64 -15.16
CA THR A 124 -55.78 158.75 -15.63
C THR A 124 -55.22 157.67 -16.57
N SER A 125 -54.29 158.05 -17.46
CA SER A 125 -53.57 157.11 -18.33
C SER A 125 -52.68 156.16 -17.53
N GLN A 126 -52.01 156.66 -16.49
CA GLN A 126 -51.21 155.86 -15.56
C GLN A 126 -52.08 154.91 -14.73
N ASN A 127 -53.27 155.33 -14.29
CA ASN A 127 -54.22 154.47 -13.58
C ASN A 127 -54.81 153.39 -14.49
N HIS A 128 -55.12 153.69 -15.76
CA HIS A 128 -55.50 152.67 -16.73
C HIS A 128 -54.36 151.69 -16.98
N TYR A 129 -53.13 152.16 -17.20
CA TYR A 129 -51.95 151.31 -17.35
C TYR A 129 -51.70 150.41 -16.12
N LEU A 130 -51.85 150.95 -14.91
CA LEU A 130 -51.72 150.18 -13.68
C LEU A 130 -52.85 149.15 -13.53
N LYS A 131 -54.08 149.51 -13.89
CA LYS A 131 -55.23 148.59 -13.89
C LYS A 131 -55.00 147.44 -14.86
N ASP A 132 -54.68 147.73 -16.12
CA ASP A 132 -54.43 146.72 -17.15
C ASP A 132 -53.25 145.82 -16.77
N ARG A 133 -52.20 146.39 -16.12
CA ARG A 133 -51.08 145.61 -15.59
C ARG A 133 -51.46 144.74 -14.39
N VAL A 134 -52.36 145.19 -13.51
CA VAL A 134 -52.89 144.38 -12.40
C VAL A 134 -53.82 143.27 -12.92
N GLU A 135 -54.65 143.54 -13.92
CA GLU A 135 -55.48 142.52 -14.57
C GLU A 135 -54.62 141.47 -15.31
N THR A 136 -53.55 141.91 -15.98
CA THR A 136 -52.54 141.02 -16.60
C THR A 136 -51.83 140.16 -15.55
N MET A 137 -51.30 140.76 -14.47
CA MET A 137 -50.66 140.00 -13.39
C MET A 137 -51.63 139.03 -12.69
N ASN A 138 -52.91 139.39 -12.54
CA ASN A 138 -53.92 138.47 -12.01
C ASN A 138 -54.24 137.32 -12.96
N PHE A 139 -54.22 137.54 -14.28
CA PHE A 139 -54.37 136.49 -15.27
C PHE A 139 -53.15 135.55 -15.26
N GLU A 140 -51.93 136.08 -15.23
CA GLU A 140 -50.68 135.31 -15.07
C GLU A 140 -50.66 134.53 -13.73
N LEU A 141 -51.16 135.13 -12.64
CA LEU A 141 -51.28 134.48 -11.34
C LEU A 141 -52.33 133.36 -11.35
N MET A 142 -53.46 133.54 -12.05
CA MET A 142 -54.46 132.47 -12.21
C MET A 142 -53.93 131.34 -13.10
N GLN A 143 -53.22 131.68 -14.18
CA GLN A 143 -52.59 130.70 -15.06
C GLN A 143 -51.50 129.90 -14.32
N SER A 144 -50.65 130.56 -13.53
CA SER A 144 -49.62 129.89 -12.72
C SER A 144 -50.22 129.04 -11.60
N LYS A 145 -51.26 129.50 -10.89
CA LYS A 145 -52.00 128.67 -9.91
C LYS A 145 -52.61 127.42 -10.56
N THR A 146 -53.27 127.56 -11.71
CA THR A 146 -53.81 126.42 -12.47
C THR A 146 -52.70 125.44 -12.88
N LYS A 147 -51.54 125.95 -13.31
CA LYS A 147 -50.37 125.14 -13.65
C LYS A 147 -49.76 124.43 -12.43
N ILE A 148 -49.73 125.10 -11.27
CA ILE A 148 -49.29 124.50 -9.99
C ILE A 148 -50.24 123.37 -9.60
N SER A 149 -51.56 123.59 -9.55
CA SER A 149 -52.51 122.53 -9.19
C SER A 149 -52.50 121.34 -10.16
N TYR A 150 -52.23 121.56 -11.45
CA TYR A 150 -51.98 120.47 -12.40
C TYR A 150 -50.71 119.68 -12.06
N LEU A 151 -49.60 120.36 -11.71
CA LEU A 151 -48.35 119.73 -11.31
C LEU A 151 -48.47 119.01 -9.96
N GLU A 152 -49.22 119.54 -9.00
CA GLU A 152 -49.54 118.90 -7.72
C GLU A 152 -50.36 117.62 -7.91
N ALA A 153 -51.40 117.66 -8.75
CA ALA A 153 -52.17 116.46 -9.10
C ALA A 153 -51.28 115.41 -9.81
N THR A 154 -50.42 115.86 -10.72
CA THR A 154 -49.45 114.99 -11.41
C THR A 154 -48.47 114.36 -10.42
N LEU A 155 -47.88 115.15 -9.51
CA LEU A 155 -47.01 114.67 -8.44
C LEU A 155 -47.72 113.68 -7.50
N ALA A 156 -48.99 113.91 -7.14
CA ALA A 156 -49.77 112.98 -6.34
C ALA A 156 -49.96 111.63 -7.06
N THR A 157 -50.22 111.63 -8.38
CA THR A 157 -50.27 110.38 -9.16
C THR A 157 -48.91 109.68 -9.26
N HIS A 158 -47.81 110.44 -9.39
CA HIS A 158 -46.46 109.87 -9.34
C HIS A 158 -46.11 109.28 -7.97
N LEU A 159 -46.52 109.91 -6.87
CA LEU A 159 -46.33 109.37 -5.51
C LEU A 159 -47.04 108.02 -5.32
N VAL A 160 -48.28 107.88 -5.79
CA VAL A 160 -48.99 106.59 -5.78
C VAL A 160 -48.29 105.55 -6.68
N SER A 161 -47.77 105.97 -7.84
CA SER A 161 -46.98 105.09 -8.73
C SER A 161 -45.67 104.63 -8.08
N ILE A 162 -44.95 105.53 -7.41
CA ILE A 162 -43.70 105.22 -6.68
C ILE A 162 -43.98 104.27 -5.52
N SER A 163 -45.08 104.44 -4.79
CA SER A 163 -45.48 103.50 -3.73
C SER A 163 -45.73 102.09 -4.28
N LYS A 164 -46.41 101.96 -5.42
CA LYS A 164 -46.62 100.67 -6.09
C LYS A 164 -45.32 100.05 -6.61
N LEU A 165 -44.41 100.86 -7.16
CA LEU A 165 -43.09 100.38 -7.59
C LEU A 165 -42.25 99.91 -6.40
N LYS A 166 -42.30 100.58 -5.25
CA LYS A 166 -41.65 100.12 -4.01
C LYS A 166 -42.22 98.79 -3.52
N GLU A 167 -43.55 98.63 -3.52
CA GLU A 167 -44.21 97.37 -3.17
C GLU A 167 -43.83 96.24 -4.14
N GLN A 168 -43.74 96.52 -5.44
CA GLN A 168 -43.25 95.57 -6.43
C GLN A 168 -41.78 95.18 -6.22
N ILE A 169 -40.90 96.13 -5.86
CA ILE A 169 -39.50 95.84 -5.54
C ILE A 169 -39.41 94.92 -4.32
N VAL A 170 -40.11 95.21 -3.22
CA VAL A 170 -40.12 94.36 -2.01
C VAL A 170 -40.66 92.95 -2.31
N ASN A 171 -41.69 92.84 -3.14
CA ASN A 171 -42.22 91.53 -3.56
C ASN A 171 -41.20 90.75 -4.43
N LEU A 172 -40.50 91.43 -5.34
CA LEU A 172 -39.44 90.81 -6.15
C LEU A 172 -38.21 90.43 -5.32
N GLU A 173 -37.81 91.25 -4.33
CA GLU A 173 -36.74 90.92 -3.37
C GLU A 173 -37.09 89.68 -2.55
N ALA A 174 -38.35 89.58 -2.08
CA ALA A 174 -38.85 88.39 -1.38
C ALA A 174 -38.90 87.16 -2.30
N GLU A 175 -39.29 87.32 -3.57
CA GLU A 175 -39.30 86.23 -4.56
C GLU A 175 -37.88 85.75 -4.88
N VAL A 176 -36.93 86.66 -5.13
CA VAL A 176 -35.51 86.33 -5.34
C VAL A 176 -34.93 85.64 -4.11
N SER A 177 -35.19 86.13 -2.89
CA SER A 177 -34.72 85.48 -1.66
C SER A 177 -35.32 84.07 -1.47
N ALA A 178 -36.57 83.86 -1.87
CA ALA A 178 -37.18 82.53 -1.87
C ALA A 178 -36.57 81.61 -2.94
N GLN A 179 -36.27 82.12 -4.14
CA GLN A 179 -35.61 81.38 -5.21
C GLN A 179 -34.17 81.00 -4.85
N ASP A 180 -33.38 81.92 -4.28
CA ASP A 180 -32.03 81.67 -3.77
C ASP A 180 -32.03 80.55 -2.71
N LYS A 181 -33.02 80.57 -1.80
CA LYS A 181 -33.17 79.50 -0.80
C LYS A 181 -33.50 78.15 -1.43
N ILE A 182 -34.41 78.12 -2.40
CA ILE A 182 -34.76 76.87 -3.13
C ILE A 182 -33.56 76.35 -3.93
N LEU A 183 -32.78 77.24 -4.55
CA LEU A 183 -31.57 76.91 -5.30
C LEU A 183 -30.52 76.32 -4.37
N LYS A 184 -30.26 76.95 -3.22
CA LYS A 184 -29.33 76.42 -2.21
C LYS A 184 -29.77 75.05 -1.65
N ASP A 185 -31.06 74.90 -1.33
CA ASP A 185 -31.62 73.60 -0.93
C ASP A 185 -31.48 72.55 -2.06
N ALA A 186 -31.45 72.96 -3.34
CA ALA A 186 -31.23 72.08 -4.48
C ALA A 186 -29.74 71.72 -4.68
N GLU A 187 -28.81 72.66 -4.44
CA GLU A 187 -27.37 72.42 -4.41
C GLU A 187 -26.99 71.46 -3.28
N ASP A 188 -27.45 71.70 -2.05
CA ASP A 188 -27.22 70.81 -0.90
C ASP A 188 -27.75 69.38 -1.17
N ARG A 189 -28.89 69.25 -1.85
CA ARG A 189 -29.44 67.95 -2.31
C ARG A 189 -28.60 67.33 -3.43
N LEU A 190 -28.03 68.12 -4.34
CA LEU A 190 -27.17 67.63 -5.41
C LEU A 190 -25.86 67.08 -4.84
N ASP A 191 -25.22 67.80 -3.91
CA ASP A 191 -23.98 67.36 -3.24
C ASP A 191 -24.20 66.08 -2.43
N GLN A 192 -25.31 65.98 -1.70
CA GLN A 192 -25.67 64.75 -0.98
C GLN A 192 -25.96 63.58 -1.93
N ASN A 193 -26.56 63.83 -3.10
CA ASN A 193 -26.76 62.82 -4.14
C ASN A 193 -25.43 62.40 -4.79
N GLN A 194 -24.50 63.33 -5.06
CA GLN A 194 -23.17 63.01 -5.56
C GLN A 194 -22.37 62.18 -4.55
N LYS A 195 -22.43 62.53 -3.26
CA LYS A 195 -21.78 61.77 -2.19
C LYS A 195 -22.31 60.34 -2.10
N THR A 196 -23.63 60.16 -2.08
CA THR A 196 -24.23 58.81 -2.04
C THR A 196 -24.01 58.03 -3.33
N ALA A 197 -23.86 58.69 -4.49
CA ALA A 197 -23.44 58.05 -5.73
C ALA A 197 -21.99 57.53 -5.64
N MET A 198 -21.04 58.33 -5.14
CA MET A 198 -19.64 57.89 -4.92
C MET A 198 -19.54 56.74 -3.92
N GLU A 199 -20.32 56.76 -2.83
CA GLU A 199 -20.39 55.66 -1.86
C GLU A 199 -20.89 54.36 -2.51
N ARG A 200 -21.94 54.45 -3.35
CA ARG A 200 -22.47 53.31 -4.12
C ARG A 200 -21.49 52.79 -5.16
N GLU A 201 -20.76 53.69 -5.85
CA GLU A 201 -19.74 53.31 -6.82
C GLU A 201 -18.56 52.59 -6.14
N HIS A 202 -18.12 53.04 -4.97
CA HIS A 202 -17.12 52.31 -4.18
C HIS A 202 -17.60 50.92 -3.74
N ILE A 203 -18.87 50.77 -3.37
CA ILE A 203 -19.45 49.46 -3.05
C ILE A 203 -19.49 48.56 -4.31
N LEU A 204 -19.90 49.11 -5.46
CA LEU A 204 -19.90 48.41 -6.75
C LEU A 204 -18.49 47.93 -7.11
N GLN A 205 -17.46 48.77 -6.98
CA GLN A 205 -16.07 48.41 -7.24
C GLN A 205 -15.57 47.28 -6.32
N ARG A 206 -15.96 47.28 -5.03
CA ARG A 206 -15.67 46.15 -4.13
C ARG A 206 -16.32 44.86 -4.64
N TYR A 207 -17.61 44.87 -4.94
CA TYR A 207 -18.30 43.69 -5.46
C TYR A 207 -17.73 43.20 -6.79
N GLN A 208 -17.36 44.10 -7.71
CA GLN A 208 -16.67 43.74 -8.94
C GLN A 208 -15.32 43.07 -8.69
N ASN A 209 -14.55 43.52 -7.70
CA ASN A 209 -13.27 42.89 -7.33
C ASN A 209 -13.47 41.55 -6.61
N SER A 210 -14.43 41.45 -5.69
CA SER A 210 -14.81 40.17 -5.07
C SER A 210 -15.28 39.15 -6.12
N TYR A 211 -16.08 39.57 -7.11
CA TYR A 211 -16.51 38.72 -8.22
C TYR A 211 -15.34 38.27 -9.10
N LYS A 212 -14.37 39.16 -9.41
CA LYS A 212 -13.14 38.77 -10.13
C LYS A 212 -12.34 37.73 -9.35
N ASN A 213 -12.18 37.91 -8.04
CA ASN A 213 -11.46 36.98 -7.18
C ASN A 213 -12.17 35.62 -7.12
N LEU A 214 -13.48 35.59 -6.86
CA LEU A 214 -14.28 34.37 -6.83
C LEU A 214 -14.24 33.63 -8.18
N LYS A 215 -14.23 34.35 -9.30
CA LYS A 215 -14.06 33.78 -10.64
C LYS A 215 -12.69 33.15 -10.84
N ILE A 216 -11.62 33.74 -10.30
CA ILE A 216 -10.26 33.16 -10.31
C ILE A 216 -10.19 31.91 -9.43
N GLU A 217 -10.76 31.97 -8.23
CA GLU A 217 -10.84 30.84 -7.29
C GLU A 217 -11.59 29.65 -7.90
N LEU A 218 -12.76 29.88 -8.51
CA LEU A 218 -13.55 28.85 -9.20
C LEU A 218 -12.78 28.22 -10.37
N ILE A 219 -12.01 29.02 -11.13
CA ILE A 219 -11.16 28.51 -12.21
C ILE A 219 -10.02 27.65 -11.65
N GLU A 220 -9.38 28.04 -10.54
CA GLU A 220 -8.30 27.23 -9.97
C GLU A 220 -8.83 25.97 -9.27
N GLN A 221 -9.97 26.03 -8.57
CA GLN A 221 -10.67 24.84 -8.07
C GLN A 221 -11.03 23.88 -9.22
N SER A 222 -11.52 24.39 -10.35
CA SER A 222 -11.81 23.56 -11.53
C SER A 222 -10.55 22.87 -12.08
N LYS A 223 -9.40 23.56 -12.13
CA LYS A 223 -8.12 22.96 -12.52
C LYS A 223 -7.65 21.92 -11.50
N GLN A 224 -7.75 22.21 -10.20
CA GLN A 224 -7.38 21.25 -9.14
C GLN A 224 -8.25 19.99 -9.20
N GLY A 225 -9.57 20.14 -9.38
CA GLY A 225 -10.50 19.02 -9.59
C GLY A 225 -10.12 18.16 -10.80
N LYS A 226 -9.75 18.79 -11.94
CA LYS A 226 -9.26 18.07 -13.13
C LYS A 226 -7.95 17.33 -12.87
N ARG A 227 -6.98 17.94 -12.18
CA ARG A 227 -5.71 17.28 -11.79
C ARG A 227 -5.97 16.07 -10.90
N ALA A 228 -6.81 16.21 -9.87
CA ALA A 228 -7.19 15.12 -8.97
C ALA A 228 -7.93 13.99 -9.71
N GLN A 229 -8.84 14.33 -10.63
CA GLN A 229 -9.54 13.35 -11.46
C GLN A 229 -8.57 12.60 -12.40
N GLN A 230 -7.58 13.30 -12.98
CA GLN A 230 -6.56 12.67 -13.82
C GLN A 230 -5.68 11.71 -13.00
N GLN A 231 -5.19 12.14 -11.83
CA GLN A 231 -4.45 11.27 -10.90
C GLN A 231 -5.27 10.04 -10.46
N ARG A 232 -6.58 10.21 -10.19
CA ARG A 232 -7.48 9.10 -9.86
C ARG A 232 -7.60 8.10 -11.01
N ASN A 233 -7.69 8.59 -12.25
CA ASN A 233 -7.81 7.74 -13.43
C ASN A 233 -6.49 7.02 -13.76
N GLU A 234 -5.34 7.67 -13.55
CA GLU A 234 -4.01 7.05 -13.68
C GLU A 234 -3.80 5.97 -12.62
N ALA A 235 -4.16 6.24 -11.36
CA ALA A 235 -4.15 5.24 -10.29
C ALA A 235 -5.08 4.05 -10.60
N LEU A 236 -6.26 4.30 -11.17
CA LEU A 236 -7.19 3.25 -11.59
C LEU A 236 -6.59 2.39 -12.72
N LEU A 237 -5.97 3.00 -13.73
CA LEU A 237 -5.28 2.29 -14.82
C LEU A 237 -4.16 1.39 -14.28
N ASN A 238 -3.35 1.91 -13.35
CA ASN A 238 -2.27 1.15 -12.69
C ASN A 238 -2.83 -0.03 -11.88
N VAL A 239 -3.96 0.15 -11.18
CA VAL A 239 -4.64 -0.95 -10.46
C VAL A 239 -5.19 -2.00 -11.43
N GLU A 240 -5.75 -1.59 -12.58
CA GLU A 240 -6.18 -2.54 -13.62
C GLU A 240 -5.00 -3.33 -14.21
N GLU A 241 -3.88 -2.67 -14.50
CA GLU A 241 -2.68 -3.32 -15.02
C GLU A 241 -2.07 -4.29 -14.00
N LEU A 242 -1.97 -3.87 -12.73
CA LEU A 242 -1.56 -4.75 -11.64
C LEU A 242 -2.50 -5.97 -11.51
N THR A 243 -3.81 -5.78 -11.69
CA THR A 243 -4.81 -6.85 -11.69
C THR A 243 -4.65 -7.80 -12.89
N ARG A 244 -4.33 -7.29 -14.09
CA ARG A 244 -3.98 -8.11 -15.26
C ARG A 244 -2.70 -8.94 -15.00
N ASN A 245 -1.70 -8.34 -14.37
CA ASN A 245 -0.47 -9.03 -14.00
C ASN A 245 -0.70 -10.11 -12.92
N PHE A 246 -1.52 -9.84 -11.90
CA PHE A 246 -1.92 -10.84 -10.90
C PHE A 246 -2.74 -11.99 -11.49
N THR A 247 -3.68 -11.71 -12.38
CA THR A 247 -4.47 -12.78 -13.04
C THR A 247 -3.60 -13.63 -13.97
N LYS A 248 -2.63 -13.04 -14.67
CA LYS A 248 -1.61 -13.79 -15.43
C LYS A 248 -0.72 -14.66 -14.54
N LEU A 249 -0.17 -14.11 -13.46
CA LEU A 249 0.63 -14.89 -12.49
C LEU A 249 -0.18 -16.04 -11.86
N LYS A 250 -1.45 -15.79 -11.53
CA LYS A 250 -2.37 -16.84 -11.04
C LYS A 250 -2.53 -17.95 -12.08
N ALA A 251 -2.71 -17.61 -13.35
CA ALA A 251 -2.82 -18.59 -14.44
C ALA A 251 -1.53 -19.42 -14.61
N GLU A 252 -0.36 -18.78 -14.60
CA GLU A 252 0.94 -19.46 -14.68
C GLU A 252 1.20 -20.39 -13.48
N ILE A 253 0.78 -19.99 -12.27
CA ILE A 253 0.86 -20.83 -11.07
C ILE A 253 -0.10 -22.03 -11.18
N THR A 254 -1.33 -21.84 -11.66
CA THR A 254 -2.27 -22.96 -11.87
C THR A 254 -1.76 -23.92 -12.93
N GLU A 255 -1.19 -23.45 -14.04
CA GLU A 255 -0.61 -24.29 -15.09
C GLU A 255 0.60 -25.10 -14.55
N LYS A 256 1.48 -24.47 -13.77
CA LYS A 256 2.60 -25.17 -13.10
C LYS A 256 2.10 -26.22 -12.10
N LEU A 257 1.03 -25.93 -11.36
CA LEU A 257 0.42 -26.86 -10.41
C LEU A 257 -0.24 -28.06 -11.12
N GLU A 258 -0.91 -27.84 -12.25
CA GLU A 258 -1.46 -28.93 -13.06
C GLU A 258 -0.37 -29.81 -13.68
N LYS A 259 0.72 -29.20 -14.19
CA LYS A 259 1.89 -29.95 -14.65
C LYS A 259 2.53 -30.78 -13.54
N ALA A 260 2.72 -30.20 -12.34
CA ALA A 260 3.25 -30.91 -11.19
C ALA A 260 2.36 -32.10 -10.77
N LYS A 261 1.02 -31.93 -10.77
CA LYS A 261 0.07 -33.03 -10.52
C LYS A 261 0.13 -34.12 -11.59
N ALA A 262 0.29 -33.74 -12.86
CA ALA A 262 0.47 -34.72 -13.95
C ALA A 262 1.79 -35.49 -13.82
N GLU A 263 2.88 -34.81 -13.45
CA GLU A 263 4.18 -35.44 -13.16
C GLU A 263 4.12 -36.34 -11.92
N GLU A 264 3.41 -35.95 -10.86
CA GLU A 264 3.15 -36.77 -9.67
C GLU A 264 2.45 -38.08 -10.03
N VAL A 265 1.40 -38.04 -10.86
CA VAL A 265 0.70 -39.25 -11.34
C VAL A 265 1.66 -40.16 -12.13
N VAL A 266 2.47 -39.60 -13.04
CA VAL A 266 3.46 -40.37 -13.82
C VAL A 266 4.56 -40.96 -12.92
N LEU A 267 5.00 -40.24 -11.89
CA LEU A 267 5.95 -40.76 -10.90
C LEU A 267 5.33 -41.86 -10.03
N GLY A 268 4.06 -41.74 -9.66
CA GLY A 268 3.29 -42.78 -8.98
C GLY A 268 3.19 -44.06 -9.80
N GLU A 269 2.87 -43.98 -11.10
CA GLU A 269 2.87 -45.13 -12.00
C GLU A 269 4.26 -45.80 -12.12
N ARG A 270 5.33 -44.99 -12.19
CA ARG A 270 6.71 -45.49 -12.20
C ARG A 270 7.08 -46.18 -10.88
N LEU A 271 6.66 -45.63 -9.74
CA LEU A 271 6.87 -46.23 -8.42
C LEU A 271 6.17 -47.58 -8.32
N ILE A 272 4.88 -47.65 -8.69
CA ILE A 272 4.08 -48.88 -8.73
C ILE A 272 4.71 -49.94 -9.64
N ASN A 273 5.30 -49.55 -10.78
CA ASN A 273 6.02 -50.49 -11.64
C ASN A 273 7.34 -50.95 -11.01
N CYS A 274 8.10 -50.06 -10.36
CA CYS A 274 9.31 -50.41 -9.62
C CYS A 274 9.01 -51.40 -8.47
N GLU A 275 7.94 -51.17 -7.71
CA GLU A 275 7.45 -52.09 -6.68
C GLU A 275 7.09 -53.46 -7.27
N LYS A 276 6.37 -53.51 -8.40
CA LYS A 276 6.05 -54.77 -9.10
C LYS A 276 7.29 -55.51 -9.60
N GLU A 277 8.34 -54.81 -10.00
CA GLU A 277 9.62 -55.44 -10.39
C GLU A 277 10.41 -55.93 -9.17
N ASN A 278 10.40 -55.16 -8.08
CA ASN A 278 11.02 -55.55 -6.81
C ASN A 278 10.32 -56.77 -6.21
N GLU A 279 8.99 -56.86 -6.28
CA GLU A 279 8.19 -58.01 -5.86
C GLU A 279 8.56 -59.27 -6.66
N LYS A 280 8.71 -59.16 -8.00
CA LYS A 280 9.21 -60.27 -8.85
C LYS A 280 10.63 -60.69 -8.46
N LEU A 281 11.53 -59.73 -8.20
CA LEU A 281 12.89 -60.00 -7.74
C LEU A 281 12.90 -60.70 -6.37
N ASN A 282 12.07 -60.25 -5.43
CA ASN A 282 11.89 -60.85 -4.12
C ASN A 282 11.38 -62.29 -4.22
N GLN A 283 10.36 -62.55 -5.04
CA GLN A 283 9.89 -63.92 -5.34
C GLN A 283 11.01 -64.80 -5.92
N LYS A 284 11.86 -64.24 -6.79
CA LYS A 284 13.05 -64.93 -7.32
C LYS A 284 14.06 -65.24 -6.21
N CYS A 285 14.37 -64.29 -5.33
CA CYS A 285 15.21 -64.49 -4.15
C CYS A 285 14.66 -65.54 -3.19
N ILE A 286 13.35 -65.57 -2.96
CA ILE A 286 12.68 -66.61 -2.17
C ILE A 286 12.83 -67.98 -2.84
N SER A 287 12.72 -68.06 -4.17
CA SER A 287 12.94 -69.31 -4.91
C SER A 287 14.39 -69.81 -4.80
N TYR A 288 15.38 -68.90 -4.90
CA TYR A 288 16.79 -69.26 -4.72
C TYR A 288 17.09 -69.71 -3.29
N ARG A 289 16.51 -69.04 -2.27
CA ARG A 289 16.65 -69.46 -0.87
C ARG A 289 16.10 -70.88 -0.65
N LYS A 290 14.90 -71.19 -1.16
CA LYS A 290 14.33 -72.55 -1.11
C LYS A 290 15.23 -73.58 -1.79
N ASN A 291 15.85 -73.24 -2.93
CA ASN A 291 16.80 -74.14 -3.61
C ASN A 291 18.07 -74.36 -2.78
N VAL A 292 18.60 -73.33 -2.11
CA VAL A 292 19.72 -73.46 -1.16
C VAL A 292 19.33 -74.35 0.02
N ASP A 293 18.16 -74.15 0.63
CA ASP A 293 17.67 -74.99 1.74
C ASP A 293 17.56 -76.47 1.35
N ILE A 294 17.13 -76.75 0.10
CA ILE A 294 17.08 -78.11 -0.46
C ILE A 294 18.48 -78.69 -0.66
N LEU A 295 19.40 -77.93 -1.26
CA LEU A 295 20.79 -78.34 -1.46
C LEU A 295 21.51 -78.59 -0.12
N GLU A 296 21.28 -77.76 0.90
CA GLU A 296 21.82 -77.96 2.25
C GLU A 296 21.25 -79.20 2.94
N LYS A 297 19.99 -79.55 2.70
CA LYS A 297 19.41 -80.81 3.19
C LYS A 297 20.05 -82.02 2.50
N GLN A 298 20.21 -81.97 1.18
CA GLN A 298 20.91 -83.01 0.42
C GLN A 298 22.37 -83.16 0.88
N LEU A 299 23.07 -82.05 1.12
CA LEU A 299 24.47 -82.05 1.58
C LEU A 299 24.59 -82.58 3.02
N ARG A 300 23.62 -82.28 3.91
CA ARG A 300 23.51 -82.92 5.23
C ARG A 300 23.28 -84.42 5.12
N GLN A 301 22.34 -84.86 4.28
CA GLN A 301 22.07 -86.28 4.08
C GLN A 301 23.30 -87.03 3.54
N LEU A 302 23.98 -86.48 2.53
CA LEU A 302 25.23 -87.06 2.00
C LEU A 302 26.34 -87.09 3.06
N LYS A 303 26.40 -86.12 3.99
CA LYS A 303 27.36 -86.16 5.12
C LYS A 303 27.03 -87.27 6.11
N GLU A 304 25.74 -87.49 6.41
CA GLU A 304 25.27 -88.59 7.26
C GLU A 304 25.61 -89.95 6.62
N GLU A 305 25.32 -90.12 5.33
CA GLU A 305 25.64 -91.33 4.55
C GLU A 305 27.15 -91.60 4.47
N ASN A 306 27.97 -90.55 4.29
CA ASN A 306 29.44 -90.65 4.38
C ASN A 306 29.93 -90.97 5.80
N HIS A 307 29.22 -90.53 6.85
CA HIS A 307 29.58 -90.90 8.21
C HIS A 307 29.27 -92.38 8.49
N ASN A 308 28.07 -92.84 8.10
CA ASN A 308 27.63 -94.22 8.27
C ASN A 308 28.54 -95.20 7.51
N THR A 309 28.83 -94.93 6.24
CA THR A 309 29.78 -95.75 5.46
C THR A 309 31.19 -95.74 6.05
N LYS A 310 31.64 -94.63 6.64
CA LYS A 310 32.92 -94.57 7.37
C LYS A 310 32.90 -95.38 8.67
N GLU A 311 31.79 -95.40 9.41
CA GLU A 311 31.61 -96.27 10.58
C GLU A 311 31.60 -97.76 10.17
N GLU A 312 30.92 -98.11 9.08
CA GLU A 312 30.94 -99.47 8.50
C GLU A 312 32.35 -99.90 8.08
N ILE A 313 33.11 -99.00 7.43
CA ILE A 313 34.52 -99.26 7.07
C ILE A 313 35.36 -99.52 8.32
N LYS A 314 35.27 -98.68 9.38
CA LYS A 314 35.97 -98.94 10.65
C LYS A 314 35.60 -100.30 11.27
N ALA A 315 34.32 -100.67 11.21
CA ALA A 315 33.85 -101.94 11.75
C ALA A 315 34.36 -103.14 10.94
N LEU A 316 34.51 -103.00 9.62
CA LEU A 316 35.17 -104.00 8.76
C LEU A 316 36.68 -104.04 8.98
N GLU A 317 37.35 -102.90 9.16
CA GLU A 317 38.76 -102.82 9.53
C GLU A 317 39.04 -103.51 10.87
N ALA A 318 38.19 -103.29 11.88
CA ALA A 318 38.28 -103.96 13.18
C ALA A 318 38.11 -105.49 13.06
N LYS A 319 37.14 -105.96 12.27
CA LYS A 319 37.01 -107.40 11.99
C LYS A 319 38.20 -107.98 11.22
N ASN A 320 38.82 -107.18 10.35
CA ASN A 320 40.01 -107.59 9.62
C ASN A 320 41.23 -107.69 10.56
N THR A 321 41.42 -106.76 11.51
CA THR A 321 42.49 -106.86 12.51
C THR A 321 42.27 -108.02 13.49
N GLU A 322 41.02 -108.31 13.87
CA GLU A 322 40.66 -109.51 14.64
C GLU A 322 40.98 -110.80 13.85
N MET A 323 40.63 -110.86 12.57
CA MET A 323 40.94 -112.00 11.69
C MET A 323 42.45 -112.20 11.51
N ILE A 324 43.23 -111.12 11.33
CA ILE A 324 44.70 -111.16 11.28
C ILE A 324 45.29 -111.62 12.62
N SER A 325 44.72 -111.20 13.74
CA SER A 325 45.12 -111.68 15.07
C SER A 325 44.89 -113.19 15.22
N MET A 326 43.72 -113.70 14.81
CA MET A 326 43.47 -115.14 14.80
C MET A 326 44.39 -115.91 13.85
N LEU A 327 44.69 -115.35 12.66
CA LEU A 327 45.63 -115.94 11.71
C LEU A 327 47.03 -116.07 12.34
N SER A 328 47.55 -114.99 12.92
CA SER A 328 48.88 -114.99 13.56
C SER A 328 48.97 -115.91 14.79
N GLN A 329 47.88 -116.10 15.55
CA GLN A 329 47.81 -117.11 16.60
C GLN A 329 47.84 -118.54 16.03
N SER A 330 47.18 -118.77 14.89
CA SER A 330 47.26 -120.04 14.17
C SER A 330 48.67 -120.30 13.66
N ASP A 331 49.33 -119.30 13.06
CA ASP A 331 50.71 -119.40 12.56
C ASP A 331 51.71 -119.68 13.70
N GLN A 332 51.59 -118.99 14.85
CA GLN A 332 52.39 -119.30 16.03
C GLN A 332 52.15 -120.73 16.56
N LYS A 333 50.93 -121.26 16.42
CA LYS A 333 50.61 -122.65 16.79
C LYS A 333 51.18 -123.65 15.80
N ILE A 334 51.18 -123.33 14.51
CA ILE A 334 51.84 -124.11 13.46
C ILE A 334 53.35 -124.18 13.73
N ILE A 335 54.02 -123.04 13.96
CA ILE A 335 55.46 -122.97 14.26
C ILE A 335 55.83 -123.83 15.50
N LYS A 336 55.00 -123.81 16.55
CA LYS A 336 55.19 -124.69 17.72
C LYS A 336 55.10 -126.17 17.35
N LEU A 337 54.06 -126.57 16.63
CA LEU A 337 53.88 -127.95 16.17
C LEU A 337 55.02 -128.39 15.23
N GLU A 338 55.50 -127.52 14.35
CA GLU A 338 56.67 -127.77 13.50
C GLU A 338 57.95 -127.98 14.32
N SER A 339 58.15 -127.20 15.39
CA SER A 339 59.29 -127.38 16.31
C SER A 339 59.23 -128.70 17.09
N GLU A 340 58.06 -129.09 17.60
CA GLU A 340 57.88 -130.40 18.25
C GLU A 340 58.11 -131.58 17.29
N LEU A 341 57.76 -131.39 16.01
CA LEU A 341 57.97 -132.38 14.96
C LEU A 341 59.46 -132.47 14.57
N SER A 342 60.19 -131.36 14.60
CA SER A 342 61.65 -131.34 14.38
C SER A 342 62.41 -132.00 15.55
N GLU A 343 62.03 -131.76 16.80
CA GLU A 343 62.59 -132.46 17.96
C GLU A 343 62.35 -133.98 17.88
N LYS A 344 61.11 -134.40 17.55
CA LYS A 344 60.79 -135.82 17.33
C LYS A 344 61.56 -136.44 16.18
N LYS A 345 61.92 -135.65 15.15
CA LYS A 345 62.78 -136.10 14.04
C LYS A 345 64.23 -136.32 14.53
N ILE A 346 64.79 -135.41 15.31
CA ILE A 346 66.13 -135.55 15.90
C ILE A 346 66.19 -136.80 16.80
N VAL A 347 65.20 -137.00 17.67
CA VAL A 347 65.11 -138.20 18.54
C VAL A 347 64.96 -139.50 17.71
N LEU A 348 64.32 -139.45 16.54
CA LEU A 348 64.27 -140.59 15.62
C LEU A 348 65.63 -140.88 14.97
N GLU A 349 66.37 -139.83 14.61
CA GLU A 349 67.72 -139.93 14.04
C GLU A 349 68.72 -140.49 15.08
N GLU A 350 68.69 -140.01 16.33
CA GLU A 350 69.45 -140.59 17.45
C GLU A 350 69.08 -142.05 17.72
N LYS A 351 67.79 -142.39 17.71
CA LYS A 351 67.33 -143.78 17.87
C LYS A 351 67.82 -144.69 16.75
N ASN A 352 67.92 -144.17 15.52
CA ASN A 352 68.47 -144.92 14.39
C ASN A 352 69.98 -145.10 14.53
N ALA A 353 70.71 -144.07 15.00
CA ALA A 353 72.15 -144.16 15.29
C ALA A 353 72.46 -145.19 16.39
N LEU A 354 71.71 -145.16 17.50
CA LEU A 354 71.79 -146.18 18.56
C LEU A 354 71.45 -147.58 18.05
N LYS A 355 70.54 -147.70 17.07
CA LYS A 355 70.23 -148.99 16.45
C LYS A 355 71.40 -149.51 15.62
N SER A 356 72.07 -148.67 14.82
CA SER A 356 73.29 -149.08 14.09
C SER A 356 74.43 -149.45 15.02
N GLU A 357 74.67 -148.69 16.10
CA GLU A 357 75.68 -149.02 17.11
C GLU A 357 75.38 -150.37 17.80
N ASN A 358 74.10 -150.68 18.04
CA ASN A 358 73.68 -151.97 18.59
C ASN A 358 73.82 -153.13 17.58
N GLU A 359 73.65 -152.85 16.28
CA GLU A 359 73.96 -153.76 15.18
C GLU A 359 75.48 -154.05 15.12
N GLU A 360 76.33 -153.03 15.24
CA GLU A 360 77.80 -153.13 15.27
C GLU A 360 78.31 -153.87 16.51
N LEU A 361 77.77 -153.58 17.70
CA LEU A 361 78.10 -154.31 18.93
C LEU A 361 77.70 -155.80 18.84
N ARG A 362 76.58 -156.12 18.18
CA ARG A 362 76.23 -157.53 17.88
C ARG A 362 77.18 -158.17 16.88
N ALA A 363 77.62 -157.43 15.85
CA ALA A 363 78.64 -157.93 14.92
C ALA A 363 79.99 -158.20 15.60
N LEU A 364 80.44 -157.29 16.48
CA LEU A 364 81.66 -157.44 17.26
C LEU A 364 81.57 -158.63 18.24
N THR A 365 80.43 -158.81 18.88
CA THR A 365 80.16 -159.97 19.77
C THR A 365 80.19 -161.29 18.98
N ALA A 366 79.60 -161.32 17.78
CA ALA A 366 79.65 -162.48 16.90
C ALA A 366 81.08 -162.79 16.40
N GLN A 367 81.88 -161.76 16.12
CA GLN A 367 83.29 -161.89 15.77
C GLN A 367 84.11 -162.47 16.94
N GLN A 368 83.89 -161.99 18.17
CA GLN A 368 84.52 -162.53 19.37
C GLN A 368 84.11 -164.00 19.63
N GLN A 369 82.83 -164.36 19.40
CA GLN A 369 82.38 -165.75 19.50
C GLN A 369 82.96 -166.67 18.42
N ASN A 370 83.21 -166.18 17.19
CA ASN A 370 83.94 -166.96 16.18
C ASN A 370 85.42 -167.15 16.55
N ASN A 371 86.08 -166.14 17.11
CA ASN A 371 87.45 -166.28 17.60
C ASN A 371 87.54 -167.25 18.79
N LEU A 372 86.54 -167.25 19.69
CA LEU A 372 86.43 -168.26 20.74
C LEU A 372 86.22 -169.67 20.16
N LYS A 373 85.42 -169.83 19.10
CA LYS A 373 85.21 -171.14 18.45
C LYS A 373 86.49 -171.70 17.81
N LEU A 374 87.31 -170.88 17.15
CA LEU A 374 88.62 -171.35 16.66
C LEU A 374 89.52 -171.80 17.83
N CYS A 375 89.61 -171.00 18.90
CA CYS A 375 90.40 -171.34 20.07
C CYS A 375 89.91 -172.64 20.76
N CYS A 376 88.60 -172.89 20.80
CA CYS A 376 88.04 -174.14 21.30
C CYS A 376 88.30 -175.35 20.38
N GLN A 377 88.45 -175.16 19.06
CA GLN A 377 88.81 -176.24 18.13
C GLN A 377 90.28 -176.64 18.30
N GLU A 378 91.20 -175.68 18.39
CA GLU A 378 92.63 -175.96 18.64
C GLU A 378 92.86 -176.66 19.99
N ILE A 379 92.04 -176.34 21.00
CA ILE A 379 92.02 -177.03 22.31
C ILE A 379 91.42 -178.45 22.22
N GLN A 380 90.50 -178.70 21.28
CA GLN A 380 89.90 -180.02 21.05
C GLN A 380 90.89 -180.95 20.33
N ASP A 381 91.53 -180.45 19.27
CA ASP A 381 92.55 -181.17 18.50
C ASP A 381 93.74 -181.55 19.41
N SER A 382 94.13 -180.66 20.33
CA SER A 382 95.17 -180.90 21.35
C SER A 382 94.76 -181.90 22.46
N ARG A 383 93.45 -182.16 22.64
CA ARG A 383 92.93 -183.11 23.64
C ARG A 383 92.83 -184.53 23.09
N GLU A 384 92.66 -184.70 21.79
CA GLU A 384 92.60 -186.02 21.15
C GLU A 384 93.99 -186.70 21.09
N GLU A 385 95.08 -185.94 20.96
CA GLU A 385 96.44 -186.48 21.19
C GLU A 385 96.69 -186.88 22.66
N LEU A 386 96.13 -186.14 23.62
CA LEU A 386 96.27 -186.41 25.05
C LEU A 386 95.52 -187.69 25.49
N HIS A 387 94.33 -187.94 24.93
CA HIS A 387 93.53 -189.14 25.18
C HIS A 387 94.24 -190.45 24.77
N ILE A 388 95.10 -190.41 23.74
CA ILE A 388 95.92 -191.56 23.32
C ILE A 388 96.99 -191.88 24.37
N LEU A 389 97.56 -190.85 25.02
CA LEU A 389 98.56 -191.00 26.07
C LEU A 389 97.94 -191.40 27.43
N GLU A 390 96.74 -190.91 27.76
CA GLU A 390 95.99 -191.32 28.96
C GLU A 390 95.59 -192.81 28.95
N THR A 391 95.40 -193.40 27.77
CA THR A 391 95.02 -194.82 27.63
C THR A 391 96.16 -195.77 28.06
N ILE A 392 97.42 -195.39 27.88
CA ILE A 392 98.59 -196.21 28.26
C ILE A 392 98.89 -196.13 29.76
N ILE A 393 98.51 -195.03 30.42
CA ILE A 393 98.83 -194.76 31.83
C ILE A 393 97.81 -195.41 32.81
N SER A 394 96.76 -196.05 32.29
CA SER A 394 95.79 -196.81 33.11
C SER A 394 96.27 -198.19 33.61
N GLN A 395 97.56 -198.54 33.49
CA GLN A 395 98.06 -199.89 33.86
C GLN A 395 99.33 -199.99 34.74
N LEU A 396 100.14 -198.95 34.99
CA LEU A 396 101.40 -199.10 35.76
C LEU A 396 101.76 -197.93 36.70
N SER A 397 101.47 -198.14 38.00
CA SER A 397 102.34 -197.95 39.18
C SER A 397 103.23 -196.70 39.43
N LEU A 398 103.17 -196.23 40.69
CA LEU A 398 104.22 -195.58 41.54
C LEU A 398 104.23 -194.04 41.78
N SER A 399 104.03 -193.72 43.08
CA SER A 399 104.73 -192.71 43.93
C SER A 399 104.54 -191.18 43.80
N THR A 400 104.27 -190.59 44.98
CA THR A 400 104.80 -189.33 45.57
C THR A 400 104.38 -187.90 45.13
N SER A 401 103.87 -187.17 46.14
CA SER A 401 104.28 -185.82 46.61
C SER A 401 103.64 -184.50 46.10
N GLU A 402 103.69 -183.56 47.06
CA GLU A 402 103.18 -182.19 47.27
C GLU A 402 103.44 -181.07 46.22
N GLU A 403 103.02 -179.84 46.58
CA GLU A 403 103.41 -178.49 46.07
C GLU A 403 102.60 -177.87 44.89
N PHE A 404 102.44 -176.53 44.73
CA PHE A 404 102.34 -175.35 45.64
C PHE A 404 101.66 -174.17 44.88
N LYS A 405 101.51 -172.98 45.50
CA LYS A 405 100.83 -171.76 44.95
C LYS A 405 101.64 -170.99 43.87
N TRP A 406 101.01 -170.16 43.03
CA TRP A 406 101.15 -168.67 43.05
C TRP A 406 100.29 -167.86 42.02
N HIS A 407 100.26 -166.52 42.21
CA HIS A 407 99.49 -165.49 41.48
C HIS A 407 100.13 -164.95 40.18
N ASN A 408 99.35 -164.19 39.37
CA ASN A 408 99.67 -162.84 38.84
C ASN A 408 98.48 -162.27 38.02
N PHE A 409 98.40 -161.02 37.54
CA PHE A 409 98.68 -159.64 38.01
C PHE A 409 98.49 -158.70 36.79
N LYS A 410 98.00 -157.45 36.96
CA LYS A 410 97.93 -156.33 35.95
C LYS A 410 97.02 -156.55 34.72
N HIS A 411 96.16 -155.60 34.36
CA HIS A 411 96.58 -154.25 33.96
C HIS A 411 95.90 -153.08 34.69
N GLN A 412 96.58 -151.93 34.60
CA GLN A 412 96.26 -150.62 35.17
C GLN A 412 96.73 -149.60 34.11
N ILE A 413 96.06 -148.46 33.94
CA ILE A 413 96.70 -147.17 33.61
C ILE A 413 95.74 -145.99 33.87
N LEU A 414 96.39 -144.85 34.09
CA LEU A 414 95.97 -143.65 34.77
C LEU A 414 94.91 -142.79 34.08
N SER A 415 94.30 -141.96 34.92
CA SER A 415 93.76 -140.62 34.66
C SER A 415 94.77 -139.62 34.06
N SER A 416 94.34 -138.35 33.86
CA SER A 416 95.06 -137.15 33.33
C SER A 416 94.73 -136.83 31.85
N SER A 417 94.81 -135.60 31.33
CA SER A 417 95.04 -134.27 31.93
C SER A 417 94.57 -133.17 30.96
N THR A 418 93.78 -132.22 31.48
CA THR A 418 93.95 -130.76 31.36
C THR A 418 94.99 -130.19 30.37
N LYS A 419 94.54 -129.22 29.54
CA LYS A 419 95.12 -127.87 29.27
C LYS A 419 94.16 -127.11 28.33
N GLU A 420 93.67 -125.91 28.64
CA GLU A 420 94.37 -124.60 28.66
C GLU A 420 94.99 -124.27 27.28
N ALA A 421 94.74 -123.15 26.60
CA ALA A 421 94.68 -121.79 27.13
C ALA A 421 94.06 -120.77 26.11
N THR A 422 93.57 -119.62 26.61
CA THR A 422 93.58 -118.24 26.02
C THR A 422 93.22 -118.06 24.52
N SER A 423 92.21 -117.27 24.13
CA SER A 423 92.19 -115.79 24.26
C SER A 423 90.85 -115.16 23.82
N GLU A 424 90.40 -114.08 24.50
CA GLU A 424 89.43 -113.03 24.06
C GLU A 424 87.99 -113.47 23.64
N SER A 425 86.88 -112.82 24.01
CA SER A 425 86.65 -111.48 24.60
C SER A 425 85.33 -111.40 25.42
N CYS A 426 85.36 -110.65 26.53
CA CYS A 426 84.28 -109.95 27.27
C CYS A 426 82.89 -110.58 27.56
N GLY A 427 82.59 -110.72 28.88
CA GLY A 427 81.35 -110.26 29.54
C GLY A 427 80.13 -111.21 29.51
N GLU A 428 79.85 -112.03 30.52
CA GLU A 428 79.20 -111.69 31.82
C GLU A 428 77.79 -111.07 31.70
N SER A 429 76.75 -111.51 32.43
CA SER A 429 76.70 -112.47 33.55
C SER A 429 75.35 -113.23 33.62
N SER A 430 75.21 -114.15 34.58
CA SER A 430 74.11 -115.11 34.67
C SER A 430 73.36 -115.07 36.01
N LYS A 431 72.19 -115.73 36.02
CA LYS A 431 71.42 -116.23 37.19
C LYS A 431 70.39 -115.27 37.85
N PRO A 432 69.39 -115.82 38.57
CA PRO A 432 68.02 -115.27 38.56
C PRO A 432 67.57 -114.67 39.90
N LEU A 433 66.28 -114.25 39.90
CA LEU A 433 65.41 -113.96 41.05
C LEU A 433 65.62 -112.62 41.79
N ILE A 434 64.47 -111.95 42.05
CA ILE A 434 64.22 -110.81 42.95
C ILE A 434 64.58 -109.40 42.39
N ALA A 435 63.68 -108.45 42.69
CA ALA A 435 63.75 -106.97 42.62
C ALA A 435 63.45 -106.22 41.29
N ASP A 436 62.52 -105.28 41.44
CA ASP A 436 62.41 -103.91 40.90
C ASP A 436 62.44 -103.54 39.39
N LEU A 437 61.26 -103.05 38.98
CA LEU A 437 60.97 -101.71 38.42
C LEU A 437 61.73 -101.16 37.17
N SER A 438 60.88 -100.82 36.18
CA SER A 438 60.94 -99.65 35.28
C SER A 438 61.86 -99.72 34.04
N THR A 439 61.58 -99.07 32.89
CA THR A 439 60.40 -98.37 32.29
C THR A 439 60.68 -98.20 30.76
N GLN A 440 59.88 -97.63 29.84
CA GLN A 440 58.67 -96.78 29.87
C GLN A 440 57.66 -97.14 28.75
N LEU A 441 56.38 -96.83 28.99
CA LEU A 441 55.45 -96.20 28.04
C LEU A 441 54.84 -95.00 28.80
N PRO A 442 54.51 -93.87 28.16
CA PRO A 442 54.01 -92.70 28.87
C PRO A 442 52.50 -92.78 29.11
N MET A 443 52.09 -92.77 30.38
CA MET A 443 50.79 -92.27 30.87
C MET A 443 50.77 -92.46 32.39
N LYS A 444 50.66 -91.37 33.17
CA LYS A 444 50.06 -91.40 34.51
C LYS A 444 49.57 -90.03 34.93
N GLU A 445 48.33 -90.02 35.39
CA GLU A 445 47.63 -88.93 36.04
C GLU A 445 47.41 -89.32 37.52
N ALA A 446 47.17 -88.35 38.38
CA ALA A 446 46.93 -88.53 39.83
C ALA A 446 45.46 -88.95 40.09
N GLU A 447 44.92 -89.19 41.29
CA GLU A 447 45.35 -89.00 42.69
C GLU A 447 44.45 -89.88 43.61
N ILE A 448 44.78 -90.10 44.90
CA ILE A 448 43.93 -90.86 45.85
C ILE A 448 43.74 -90.10 47.18
N GLN A 449 42.61 -90.35 47.85
CA GLN A 449 42.06 -89.67 49.04
C GLN A 449 42.63 -90.15 50.41
N LYS A 450 42.53 -89.26 51.43
CA LYS A 450 42.36 -89.37 52.94
C LYS A 450 42.29 -90.77 53.64
N PRO A 451 42.43 -90.92 55.01
CA PRO A 451 42.55 -89.95 56.16
C PRO A 451 43.76 -90.29 57.13
N GLY A 452 43.93 -89.88 58.41
CA GLY A 452 43.36 -88.82 59.30
C GLY A 452 43.44 -89.12 60.84
N ALA A 453 43.35 -88.06 61.69
CA ALA A 453 43.05 -87.99 63.16
C ALA A 453 44.01 -88.49 64.30
N ASN A 454 44.76 -87.54 64.90
CA ASN A 454 44.94 -87.13 66.33
C ASN A 454 45.09 -88.05 67.60
N PHE A 455 45.86 -87.49 68.58
CA PHE A 455 45.72 -87.51 70.08
C PHE A 455 46.31 -88.71 70.92
N THR A 456 46.92 -88.62 72.14
CA THR A 456 47.23 -87.55 73.18
C THR A 456 48.35 -88.00 74.20
N ILE A 457 48.69 -87.17 75.23
CA ILE A 457 49.28 -87.47 76.60
C ILE A 457 50.84 -87.64 76.68
N CYS A 458 51.64 -87.12 77.66
CA CYS A 458 51.44 -86.15 78.78
C CYS A 458 52.75 -85.45 79.27
N SER A 459 52.62 -84.15 79.59
CA SER A 459 53.15 -83.30 80.69
C SER A 459 54.22 -83.72 81.75
N ALA A 460 55.23 -82.83 81.94
CA ALA A 460 55.85 -82.34 83.21
C ALA A 460 56.80 -81.16 82.84
N ALA A 461 56.84 -79.95 83.42
CA ALA A 461 57.04 -79.50 84.83
C ALA A 461 58.46 -79.80 85.37
N GLU A 462 59.26 -78.90 85.97
CA GLU A 462 59.16 -77.45 86.29
C GLU A 462 60.57 -76.85 86.65
N HIS A 463 60.78 -75.55 86.35
CA HIS A 463 61.60 -74.50 87.02
C HIS A 463 63.05 -74.66 87.59
N LEU A 464 63.69 -73.47 87.74
CA LEU A 464 64.93 -73.11 88.48
C LEU A 464 66.29 -73.38 87.76
N SER A 465 67.31 -72.51 87.77
CA SER A 465 67.43 -71.12 88.29
C SER A 465 68.72 -70.39 87.82
N ASN A 466 68.65 -69.06 87.76
CA ASN A 466 69.69 -68.05 88.12
C ASN A 466 71.02 -67.86 87.35
N SER A 467 71.29 -66.56 87.12
CA SER A 467 72.59 -65.85 87.15
C SER A 467 73.53 -65.83 85.93
N ASN A 468 73.55 -64.66 85.28
CA ASN A 468 74.70 -63.76 85.06
C ASN A 468 76.07 -64.27 84.52
N GLU A 469 76.49 -63.56 83.46
CA GLU A 469 77.79 -62.87 83.27
C GLU A 469 79.09 -63.69 83.11
N GLY A 470 79.98 -63.18 82.25
CA GLY A 470 81.19 -63.86 81.78
C GLY A 470 81.24 -63.86 80.25
N GLN A 471 81.77 -62.85 79.53
CA GLN A 471 83.16 -62.38 79.58
C GLN A 471 84.10 -63.55 79.18
N GLU A 472 84.91 -63.55 78.11
CA GLU A 472 85.38 -62.42 77.30
C GLU A 472 86.18 -62.87 76.05
N ASN A 473 86.41 -61.93 75.13
CA ASN A 473 87.68 -61.66 74.42
C ASN A 473 88.51 -62.75 73.68
N SER A 474 88.84 -62.38 72.42
CA SER A 474 90.22 -62.41 71.87
C SER A 474 90.79 -63.81 71.49
N ARG A 475 91.83 -63.95 70.66
CA ARG A 475 92.86 -63.00 70.20
C ARG A 475 93.49 -63.44 68.87
N LEU A 476 94.18 -62.53 68.18
CA LEU A 476 95.17 -62.88 67.14
C LEU A 476 96.36 -63.66 67.75
N CYS A 477 97.13 -64.37 66.92
CA CYS A 477 98.52 -63.98 66.58
C CYS A 477 99.22 -64.99 65.65
N ASP A 478 100.18 -64.45 64.89
CA ASP A 478 101.04 -65.15 63.94
C ASP A 478 102.39 -65.59 64.55
N LEU A 479 103.03 -66.55 63.86
CA LEU A 479 104.47 -66.86 63.79
C LEU A 479 105.27 -67.39 65.01
N GLU A 480 105.97 -68.49 64.74
CA GLU A 480 107.36 -68.88 65.14
C GLU A 480 107.75 -68.83 66.64
N THR A 481 108.50 -69.79 67.20
CA THR A 481 109.81 -70.29 66.70
C THR A 481 110.21 -71.61 67.40
N GLU A 482 111.02 -72.45 66.75
CA GLU A 482 111.76 -73.56 67.36
C GLU A 482 112.96 -73.03 68.20
N PRO A 483 113.44 -73.72 69.27
CA PRO A 483 114.78 -74.34 69.11
C PRO A 483 115.11 -75.60 69.97
N VAL A 484 115.66 -76.63 69.31
CA VAL A 484 117.02 -77.21 69.58
C VAL A 484 117.35 -77.85 70.97
N LYS A 485 117.52 -79.20 70.93
CA LYS A 485 118.54 -80.08 71.61
C LYS A 485 118.37 -80.73 73.01
N LEU A 486 118.47 -82.09 72.94
CA LEU A 486 119.31 -83.05 73.71
C LEU A 486 118.86 -83.65 75.07
N ILE A 487 118.63 -84.98 75.03
CA ILE A 487 119.20 -86.05 75.89
C ILE A 487 119.12 -85.91 77.43
N ARG A 488 118.38 -86.82 78.10
CA ARG A 488 118.96 -88.02 78.78
C ARG A 488 117.92 -89.06 79.27
N ASN A 489 118.24 -90.32 79.03
CA ASN A 489 117.80 -91.58 79.68
C ASN A 489 117.49 -91.53 81.21
N PRO A 490 116.87 -92.60 81.80
CA PRO A 490 115.77 -93.43 81.28
C PRO A 490 114.74 -93.84 82.37
N GLY A 491 113.45 -93.85 82.05
CA GLY A 491 112.49 -94.66 82.82
C GLY A 491 111.14 -94.02 83.10
N GLU A 492 110.18 -94.18 82.18
CA GLU A 492 108.74 -94.21 82.49
C GLU A 492 107.92 -94.70 81.27
N ARG A 493 108.29 -95.87 80.74
CA ARG A 493 107.70 -96.49 79.52
C ARG A 493 106.20 -96.85 79.62
N ARG A 494 105.53 -96.47 80.73
CA ARG A 494 104.09 -96.64 80.98
C ARG A 494 103.27 -95.35 80.79
N LYS A 495 103.88 -94.15 80.82
CA LYS A 495 103.14 -92.88 80.66
C LYS A 495 102.87 -92.52 79.19
N CYS A 496 103.78 -92.84 78.27
CA CYS A 496 103.66 -92.45 76.86
C CYS A 496 102.50 -93.13 76.12
N GLN A 497 102.20 -94.41 76.39
CA GLN A 497 101.05 -95.10 75.78
C GLN A 497 99.69 -94.52 76.22
N GLN A 498 99.63 -93.99 77.45
CA GLN A 498 98.43 -93.34 77.97
C GLN A 498 98.20 -91.97 77.31
N LEU A 499 99.27 -91.20 77.10
CA LEU A 499 99.21 -89.91 76.38
C LEU A 499 98.82 -90.07 74.90
N GLU A 500 99.27 -91.12 74.21
CA GLU A 500 98.88 -91.35 72.81
C GLU A 500 97.40 -91.74 72.68
N LEU A 501 96.87 -92.52 73.62
CA LEU A 501 95.44 -92.87 73.65
C LEU A 501 94.57 -91.64 73.93
N ILE A 502 95.01 -90.77 74.85
CA ILE A 502 94.38 -89.49 75.17
C ILE A 502 94.42 -88.55 73.94
N SER A 503 95.56 -88.46 73.26
CA SER A 503 95.72 -87.68 72.02
C SER A 503 94.77 -88.15 70.92
N LYS A 504 94.62 -89.47 70.70
CA LYS A 504 93.63 -90.03 69.75
C LYS A 504 92.18 -89.73 70.14
N GLN A 505 91.86 -89.58 71.43
CA GLN A 505 90.52 -89.15 71.86
C GLN A 505 90.30 -87.65 71.60
N PHE A 506 91.28 -86.80 71.94
CA PHE A 506 91.22 -85.37 71.62
C PHE A 506 91.14 -85.11 70.12
N GLU A 507 91.86 -85.86 69.29
CA GLU A 507 91.78 -85.74 67.83
C GLU A 507 90.39 -86.11 67.30
N LYS A 508 89.77 -87.18 67.82
CA LYS A 508 88.38 -87.52 67.48
C LYS A 508 87.39 -86.44 67.90
N VAL A 509 87.60 -85.82 69.06
CA VAL A 509 86.77 -84.70 69.55
C VAL A 509 86.97 -83.45 68.68
N ARG A 510 88.21 -83.13 68.30
CA ARG A 510 88.55 -82.05 67.36
C ARG A 510 87.87 -82.24 66.01
N GLN A 511 87.89 -83.46 65.47
CA GLN A 511 87.21 -83.79 64.21
C GLN A 511 85.68 -83.73 64.30
N LYS A 512 85.09 -84.03 65.47
CA LYS A 512 83.65 -83.81 65.71
C LYS A 512 83.31 -82.31 65.71
N PHE A 513 84.02 -81.51 66.51
CA PHE A 513 83.79 -80.07 66.56
C PHE A 513 84.05 -79.39 65.21
N GLN A 514 85.05 -79.83 64.44
CA GLN A 514 85.29 -79.31 63.09
C GLN A 514 84.08 -79.56 62.17
N LYS A 515 83.49 -80.76 62.20
CA LYS A 515 82.26 -81.07 61.45
C LYS A 515 81.06 -80.25 61.93
N GLU A 516 80.88 -80.09 63.24
CA GLU A 516 79.80 -79.26 63.81
C GLU A 516 79.96 -77.78 63.41
N ILE A 517 81.19 -77.25 63.38
CA ILE A 517 81.50 -75.90 62.90
C ILE A 517 81.22 -75.75 61.40
N GLU A 518 81.57 -76.74 60.58
CA GLU A 518 81.26 -76.75 59.14
C GLU A 518 79.75 -76.86 58.88
N GLU A 519 79.01 -77.65 59.67
CA GLU A 519 77.56 -77.75 59.61
C GLU A 519 76.87 -76.45 60.07
N LEU A 520 77.39 -75.76 61.09
CA LEU A 520 76.90 -74.45 61.51
C LEU A 520 77.21 -73.36 60.48
N ARG A 521 78.39 -73.38 59.84
CA ARG A 521 78.74 -72.43 58.77
C ARG A 521 77.85 -72.60 57.55
N THR A 522 77.57 -73.84 57.13
CA THR A 522 76.65 -74.11 56.01
C THR A 522 75.21 -73.72 56.34
N LYS A 523 74.73 -73.95 57.57
CA LYS A 523 73.43 -73.43 58.05
C LYS A 523 73.38 -71.90 58.08
N LEU A 524 74.45 -71.23 58.50
CA LEU A 524 74.53 -69.77 58.53
C LEU A 524 74.50 -69.16 57.12
N ILE A 525 75.28 -69.71 56.19
CA ILE A 525 75.27 -69.29 54.77
C ILE A 525 73.86 -69.45 54.21
N LYS A 526 73.23 -70.62 54.40
CA LYS A 526 71.86 -70.88 53.94
C LYS A 526 70.84 -69.88 54.52
N ALA A 527 70.95 -69.54 55.80
CA ALA A 527 70.07 -68.57 56.45
C ALA A 527 70.29 -67.13 55.96
N ASP A 528 71.51 -66.76 55.56
CA ASP A 528 71.81 -65.44 55.00
C ASP A 528 71.36 -65.36 53.52
N ASP A 529 71.53 -66.43 52.74
CA ASP A 529 70.96 -66.60 51.40
C ASP A 529 69.43 -66.46 51.43
N GLU A 530 68.75 -67.16 52.35
CA GLU A 530 67.30 -67.05 52.58
C GLU A 530 66.88 -65.62 52.96
N ASN A 531 67.64 -64.93 53.81
CA ASN A 531 67.39 -63.51 54.14
C ASN A 531 67.60 -62.58 52.93
N SER A 532 68.60 -62.84 52.08
CA SER A 532 68.86 -62.05 50.87
C SER A 532 67.72 -62.20 49.85
N ALA A 533 67.19 -63.42 49.70
CA ALA A 533 66.03 -63.72 48.86
C ALA A 533 64.76 -63.05 49.39
N LEU A 534 64.53 -63.08 50.71
CA LEU A 534 63.40 -62.39 51.35
C LEU A 534 63.49 -60.86 51.19
N ARG A 535 64.67 -60.25 51.39
CA ARG A 535 64.87 -58.81 51.15
C ARG A 535 64.57 -58.43 49.69
N THR A 536 65.01 -59.24 48.75
CA THR A 536 64.75 -59.04 47.31
C THR A 536 63.25 -59.15 47.00
N SER A 537 62.57 -60.15 47.56
CA SER A 537 61.11 -60.34 47.45
C SER A 537 60.33 -59.16 48.06
N MET A 538 60.76 -58.65 49.21
CA MET A 538 60.18 -57.46 49.84
C MET A 538 60.36 -56.21 48.96
N ALA A 539 61.55 -55.98 48.40
CA ALA A 539 61.79 -54.86 47.49
C ALA A 539 60.91 -54.94 46.23
N GLN A 540 60.75 -56.14 45.65
CA GLN A 540 59.85 -56.39 44.52
C GLN A 540 58.38 -56.10 44.89
N ARG A 541 57.90 -56.56 46.06
CA ARG A 541 56.54 -56.24 46.53
C ARG A 541 56.33 -54.75 46.74
N THR A 542 57.29 -54.04 47.34
CA THR A 542 57.21 -52.57 47.52
C THR A 542 57.11 -51.85 46.18
N SER A 543 57.90 -52.25 45.19
CA SER A 543 57.81 -51.71 43.82
C SER A 543 56.45 -51.99 43.17
N GLN A 544 55.92 -53.21 43.30
CA GLN A 544 54.57 -53.55 42.81
C GLN A 544 53.47 -52.72 43.47
N PHE A 545 53.52 -52.51 44.80
CA PHE A 545 52.57 -51.65 45.50
C PHE A 545 52.64 -50.20 45.01
N GLN A 546 53.85 -49.67 44.76
CA GLN A 546 54.04 -48.32 44.25
C GLN A 546 53.44 -48.13 42.85
N ILE A 547 53.63 -49.11 41.96
CA ILE A 547 53.01 -49.12 40.61
C ILE A 547 51.48 -49.15 40.73
N ILE A 548 50.92 -50.04 41.56
CA ILE A 548 49.48 -50.14 41.79
C ILE A 548 48.91 -48.83 42.36
N GLN A 549 49.61 -48.18 43.29
CA GLN A 549 49.20 -46.90 43.85
C GLN A 549 49.19 -45.78 42.79
N GLU A 550 50.20 -45.72 41.93
CA GLU A 550 50.26 -44.72 40.86
C GLU A 550 49.16 -44.95 39.80
N ASP A 551 48.88 -46.20 39.43
CA ASP A 551 47.79 -46.55 38.53
C ASP A 551 46.40 -46.26 39.12
N LEU A 552 46.21 -46.45 40.43
CA LEU A 552 44.99 -46.04 41.12
C LEU A 552 44.81 -44.52 41.11
N LEU A 553 45.88 -43.74 41.32
CA LEU A 553 45.84 -42.28 41.22
C LEU A 553 45.53 -41.79 39.78
N LYS A 554 46.12 -42.44 38.76
CA LYS A 554 45.82 -42.17 37.34
C LYS A 554 44.37 -42.52 36.98
N LYS A 555 43.83 -43.62 37.52
CA LYS A 555 42.41 -43.98 37.35
C LYS A 555 41.49 -42.99 38.07
N ALA A 556 41.80 -42.60 39.30
CA ALA A 556 41.02 -41.63 40.06
C ALA A 556 40.95 -40.24 39.38
N SER A 557 42.07 -39.73 38.87
CA SER A 557 42.10 -38.46 38.14
C SER A 557 41.31 -38.52 36.82
N LYS A 558 41.43 -39.63 36.07
CA LYS A 558 40.64 -39.89 34.85
C LYS A 558 39.14 -39.98 35.14
N THR A 559 38.75 -40.67 36.21
CA THR A 559 37.34 -40.73 36.66
C THR A 559 36.83 -39.33 37.02
N SER A 560 37.59 -38.53 37.77
CA SER A 560 37.22 -37.14 38.11
C SER A 560 37.07 -36.24 36.87
N SER A 561 37.88 -36.42 35.81
CA SER A 561 37.68 -35.70 34.55
C SER A 561 36.39 -36.09 33.83
N LEU A 562 36.08 -37.39 33.75
CA LEU A 562 34.86 -37.88 33.13
C LEU A 562 33.62 -37.44 33.92
N GLU A 563 33.68 -37.46 35.25
CA GLU A 563 32.59 -36.99 36.11
C GLU A 563 32.28 -35.49 35.89
N ARG A 564 33.32 -34.65 35.79
CA ARG A 564 33.15 -33.22 35.45
C ARG A 564 32.56 -33.02 34.05
N GLU A 565 32.95 -33.85 33.08
CA GLU A 565 32.39 -33.80 31.73
C GLU A 565 30.92 -34.24 31.70
N ILE A 566 30.56 -35.32 32.41
CA ILE A 566 29.17 -35.75 32.59
C ILE A 566 28.34 -34.64 33.22
N ARG A 567 28.79 -34.05 34.34
CA ARG A 567 28.09 -32.91 34.98
C ARG A 567 27.89 -31.75 34.00
N ARG A 568 28.93 -31.37 33.23
CA ARG A 568 28.83 -30.32 32.20
C ARG A 568 27.82 -30.66 31.11
N LYS A 569 27.79 -31.91 30.64
CA LYS A 569 26.84 -32.39 29.62
C LYS A 569 25.41 -32.46 30.17
N SER A 570 25.21 -32.87 31.41
CA SER A 570 23.91 -32.82 32.08
C SER A 570 23.37 -31.40 32.20
N SER A 571 24.21 -30.41 32.55
CA SER A 571 23.81 -28.99 32.54
C SER A 571 23.49 -28.47 31.14
N GLN A 572 24.20 -28.91 30.10
CA GLN A 572 23.90 -28.57 28.70
C GLN A 572 22.56 -29.17 28.25
N LEU A 573 22.26 -30.42 28.61
CA LEU A 573 20.98 -31.07 28.32
C LEU A 573 19.82 -30.34 29.00
N SER A 574 19.93 -30.06 30.30
CA SER A 574 18.89 -29.33 31.05
C SER A 574 18.61 -27.93 30.48
N ALA A 575 19.65 -27.23 29.97
CA ALA A 575 19.47 -25.94 29.31
C ALA A 575 18.75 -26.07 27.94
N LEU A 576 19.04 -27.11 27.16
CA LEU A 576 18.38 -27.38 25.88
C LEU A 576 16.93 -27.86 26.08
N GLU A 577 16.68 -28.68 27.09
CA GLU A 577 15.36 -29.14 27.53
C GLU A 577 14.48 -27.94 27.92
N LYS A 578 14.99 -27.01 28.71
CA LYS A 578 14.30 -25.75 29.04
C LYS A 578 13.99 -24.89 27.81
N GLN A 579 14.92 -24.78 26.85
CA GLN A 579 14.67 -24.05 25.60
C GLN A 579 13.64 -24.74 24.69
N LEU A 580 13.58 -26.07 24.72
CA LEU A 580 12.57 -26.84 23.98
C LEU A 580 11.19 -26.65 24.60
N GLU A 581 11.10 -26.67 25.93
CA GLU A 581 9.87 -26.39 26.67
C GLU A 581 9.38 -24.95 26.39
N GLU A 582 10.24 -23.95 26.54
CA GLU A 582 9.93 -22.54 26.23
C GLU A 582 9.42 -22.36 24.79
N LYS A 583 10.03 -23.05 23.81
CA LYS A 583 9.53 -23.05 22.42
C LYS A 583 8.22 -23.79 22.25
N THR A 584 8.00 -24.89 22.97
CA THR A 584 6.77 -25.69 22.88
C THR A 584 5.59 -24.90 23.41
N VAL A 585 5.75 -24.24 24.56
CA VAL A 585 4.77 -23.28 25.11
C VAL A 585 4.50 -22.15 24.11
N ALA A 586 5.55 -21.52 23.56
CA ALA A 586 5.38 -20.45 22.57
C ALA A 586 4.64 -20.90 21.30
N TYR A 587 4.89 -22.11 20.80
CA TYR A 587 4.13 -22.68 19.68
C TYR A 587 2.68 -23.01 20.05
N SER A 588 2.40 -23.50 21.27
CA SER A 588 1.03 -23.70 21.74
C SER A 588 0.27 -22.38 21.77
N THR A 589 0.81 -21.36 22.45
CA THR A 589 0.17 -20.03 22.53
C THR A 589 -0.02 -19.38 21.15
N ALA A 590 0.88 -19.62 20.20
CA ALA A 590 0.72 -19.17 18.82
C ALA A 590 -0.39 -19.94 18.07
N ALA A 591 -0.55 -21.24 18.32
CA ALA A 591 -1.62 -22.05 17.76
C ALA A 591 -3.00 -21.65 18.34
N ASP A 592 -3.07 -21.45 19.66
CA ASP A 592 -4.29 -20.97 20.34
C ASP A 592 -4.73 -19.61 19.78
N ARG A 593 -3.79 -18.67 19.63
CA ARG A 593 -4.05 -17.34 19.05
C ARG A 593 -4.45 -17.39 17.57
N ASN A 594 -3.94 -18.35 16.80
CA ASN A 594 -4.41 -18.55 15.43
C ASN A 594 -5.85 -19.06 15.40
N ALA A 595 -6.24 -19.97 16.30
CA ALA A 595 -7.62 -20.44 16.41
C ALA A 595 -8.60 -19.32 16.83
N GLU A 596 -8.18 -18.42 17.73
CA GLU A 596 -8.94 -17.19 18.05
C GLU A 596 -9.15 -16.29 16.83
N LEU A 597 -8.10 -16.07 16.02
CA LEU A 597 -8.18 -15.26 14.81
C LEU A 597 -9.05 -15.91 13.72
N GLU A 598 -9.03 -17.24 13.59
CA GLU A 598 -9.94 -17.98 12.70
C GLU A 598 -11.40 -17.84 13.14
N LEU A 599 -11.68 -17.89 14.45
CA LEU A 599 -13.01 -17.65 15.02
C LEU A 599 -13.49 -16.21 14.79
N GLU A 600 -12.63 -15.20 15.03
CA GLU A 600 -12.98 -13.80 14.74
C GLU A 600 -13.25 -13.61 13.23
N LEU A 601 -12.41 -14.16 12.36
CA LEU A 601 -12.56 -14.05 10.91
C LEU A 601 -13.84 -14.73 10.42
N MET A 602 -14.23 -15.88 10.97
CA MET A 602 -15.54 -16.48 10.72
C MET A 602 -16.69 -15.58 11.21
N GLY A 603 -16.53 -14.89 12.34
CA GLY A 603 -17.46 -13.89 12.84
C GLY A 603 -17.62 -12.70 11.88
N LYS A 604 -16.51 -12.09 11.42
CA LYS A 604 -16.54 -10.98 10.45
C LYS A 604 -17.16 -11.42 9.12
N ASN A 605 -16.80 -12.61 8.62
CA ASN A 605 -17.36 -13.15 7.39
C ASN A 605 -18.88 -13.33 7.48
N ARG A 606 -19.41 -13.74 8.64
CA ARG A 606 -20.86 -13.80 8.87
C ARG A 606 -21.51 -12.41 8.80
N CYS A 607 -20.94 -11.42 9.50
CA CYS A 607 -21.43 -10.04 9.41
C CYS A 607 -21.37 -9.47 7.99
N ILE A 608 -20.35 -9.84 7.20
CA ILE A 608 -20.25 -9.47 5.78
C ILE A 608 -21.41 -10.09 4.98
N HIS A 609 -21.69 -11.38 5.14
CA HIS A 609 -22.81 -12.03 4.45
C HIS A 609 -24.17 -11.42 4.87
N GLU A 610 -24.35 -11.10 6.16
CA GLU A 610 -25.55 -10.41 6.66
C GLU A 610 -25.71 -9.02 6.00
N LEU A 611 -24.63 -8.24 5.89
CA LEU A 611 -24.63 -6.96 5.19
C LEU A 611 -24.86 -7.10 3.68
N GLU A 612 -24.26 -8.10 3.02
CA GLU A 612 -24.47 -8.39 1.60
C GLU A 612 -25.93 -8.77 1.31
N THR A 613 -26.57 -9.55 2.19
CA THR A 613 -28.01 -9.85 2.07
C THR A 613 -28.88 -8.62 2.25
N VAL A 614 -28.63 -7.78 3.27
CA VAL A 614 -29.38 -6.52 3.47
C VAL A 614 -29.18 -5.56 2.28
N ILE A 615 -27.96 -5.42 1.76
CA ILE A 615 -27.68 -4.59 0.58
C ILE A 615 -28.41 -5.13 -0.65
N SER A 616 -28.49 -6.46 -0.81
CA SER A 616 -29.21 -7.10 -1.92
C SER A 616 -30.73 -6.85 -1.82
N GLU A 617 -31.32 -6.97 -0.63
CA GLU A 617 -32.73 -6.68 -0.39
C GLU A 617 -33.06 -5.20 -0.62
N GLU A 618 -32.23 -4.27 -0.14
CA GLU A 618 -32.42 -2.84 -0.41
C GLU A 618 -32.22 -2.49 -1.88
N HIS A 619 -31.28 -3.13 -2.58
CA HIS A 619 -31.12 -2.98 -4.02
C HIS A 619 -32.37 -3.47 -4.79
N GLU A 620 -32.96 -4.59 -4.39
CA GLU A 620 -34.22 -5.08 -4.98
C GLU A 620 -35.38 -4.11 -4.71
N LYS A 621 -35.51 -3.59 -3.49
CA LYS A 621 -36.51 -2.56 -3.13
C LYS A 621 -36.36 -1.31 -3.98
N VAL A 622 -35.15 -0.74 -4.08
CA VAL A 622 -34.86 0.45 -4.90
C VAL A 622 -35.13 0.18 -6.38
N THR A 623 -34.73 -0.98 -6.91
CA THR A 623 -35.00 -1.36 -8.31
C THR A 623 -36.51 -1.45 -8.57
N SER A 624 -37.28 -2.04 -7.65
CA SER A 624 -38.73 -2.14 -7.75
C SER A 624 -39.42 -0.76 -7.67
N ALA A 625 -38.92 0.14 -6.82
CA ALA A 625 -39.44 1.50 -6.70
C ALA A 625 -39.20 2.30 -7.99
N LEU A 626 -38.00 2.19 -8.58
CA LEU A 626 -37.64 2.85 -9.83
C LEU A 626 -38.47 2.35 -11.02
N GLU A 627 -38.74 1.05 -11.13
CA GLU A 627 -39.60 0.51 -12.20
C GLU A 627 -41.08 0.92 -11.99
N ASN A 628 -41.55 1.01 -10.75
CA ASN A 628 -42.89 1.54 -10.43
C ASN A 628 -43.01 3.04 -10.79
N GLU A 629 -42.00 3.86 -10.49
CA GLU A 629 -41.95 5.27 -10.87
C GLU A 629 -41.92 5.45 -12.40
N ARG A 630 -41.14 4.61 -13.10
CA ARG A 630 -41.10 4.55 -14.55
C ARG A 630 -42.47 4.20 -15.16
N LEU A 631 -43.18 3.23 -14.61
CA LEU A 631 -44.54 2.86 -15.02
C LEU A 631 -45.53 4.00 -14.79
N LEU A 632 -45.42 4.71 -13.65
CA LEU A 632 -46.27 5.85 -13.32
C LEU A 632 -46.04 7.03 -14.28
N HIS A 633 -44.79 7.35 -14.60
CA HIS A 633 -44.45 8.35 -15.62
C HIS A 633 -44.93 7.95 -17.02
N LEU A 634 -44.82 6.67 -17.39
CA LEU A 634 -45.34 6.18 -18.67
C LEU A 634 -46.86 6.38 -18.79
N GLU A 635 -47.62 6.15 -17.72
CA GLU A 635 -49.07 6.36 -17.73
C GLU A 635 -49.43 7.86 -17.72
N GLN A 636 -48.68 8.70 -17.00
CA GLN A 636 -48.79 10.17 -17.09
C GLN A 636 -48.54 10.67 -18.51
N HIS A 637 -47.53 10.16 -19.21
CA HIS A 637 -47.24 10.51 -20.60
C HIS A 637 -48.41 10.14 -21.54
N LYS A 638 -48.98 8.94 -21.42
CA LYS A 638 -50.18 8.54 -22.19
C LYS A 638 -51.38 9.44 -21.92
N GLU A 639 -51.58 9.87 -20.67
CA GLU A 639 -52.71 10.75 -20.33
C GLU A 639 -52.51 12.17 -20.88
N MET A 640 -51.29 12.71 -20.84
CA MET A 640 -50.96 13.97 -21.51
C MET A 640 -51.14 13.87 -23.04
N GLU A 641 -50.79 12.74 -23.64
CA GLU A 641 -51.00 12.48 -25.08
C GLU A 641 -52.50 12.49 -25.45
N LYS A 642 -53.35 11.81 -24.66
CA LYS A 642 -54.82 11.88 -24.80
C LYS A 642 -55.36 13.31 -24.69
N GLN A 643 -54.84 14.12 -23.75
CA GLN A 643 -55.24 15.53 -23.61
C GLN A 643 -54.83 16.37 -24.81
N ILE A 644 -53.62 16.17 -25.34
CA ILE A 644 -53.13 16.84 -26.56
C ILE A 644 -54.04 16.50 -27.75
N ASP A 645 -54.41 15.23 -27.94
CA ASP A 645 -55.27 14.81 -29.05
C ASP A 645 -56.72 15.31 -28.91
N LEU A 646 -57.24 15.41 -27.68
CA LEU A 646 -58.51 16.06 -27.41
C LEU A 646 -58.47 17.55 -27.79
N LEU A 647 -57.40 18.27 -27.41
CA LEU A 647 -57.21 19.69 -27.75
C LEU A 647 -57.02 19.90 -29.26
N ARG A 648 -56.24 19.05 -29.94
CA ARG A 648 -56.14 19.02 -31.41
C ARG A 648 -57.51 18.86 -32.06
N THR A 649 -58.31 17.90 -31.58
CA THR A 649 -59.68 17.66 -32.10
C THR A 649 -60.62 18.86 -31.87
N GLN A 650 -60.47 19.60 -30.76
CA GLN A 650 -61.22 20.84 -30.52
C GLN A 650 -60.77 21.97 -31.43
N LEU A 651 -59.46 22.12 -31.65
CA LEU A 651 -58.89 23.13 -32.55
C LEU A 651 -59.33 22.89 -34.01
N GLU A 652 -59.32 21.64 -34.47
CA GLU A 652 -59.78 21.26 -35.82
C GLU A 652 -61.26 21.63 -36.03
N LYS A 653 -62.13 21.32 -35.05
CA LYS A 653 -63.54 21.74 -35.08
C LYS A 653 -63.70 23.26 -35.11
N LYS A 654 -62.82 24.01 -34.45
CA LYS A 654 -62.82 25.48 -34.49
C LYS A 654 -62.34 26.02 -35.84
N HIS A 655 -61.31 25.42 -36.43
CA HIS A 655 -60.85 25.77 -37.77
C HIS A 655 -61.94 25.53 -38.81
N GLN A 656 -62.65 24.40 -38.75
CA GLN A 656 -63.78 24.10 -39.62
C GLN A 656 -64.94 25.11 -39.46
N GLN A 657 -65.19 25.61 -38.24
CA GLN A 657 -66.16 26.70 -38.00
C GLN A 657 -65.72 28.02 -38.64
N PHE A 658 -64.44 28.38 -38.59
CA PHE A 658 -63.92 29.58 -39.25
C PHE A 658 -64.02 29.50 -40.77
N ILE A 659 -63.68 28.35 -41.37
CA ILE A 659 -63.84 28.12 -42.82
C ILE A 659 -65.30 28.34 -43.26
N GLU A 660 -66.28 27.89 -42.46
CA GLU A 660 -67.69 28.07 -42.80
C GLU A 660 -68.16 29.53 -42.64
N GLN A 661 -67.65 30.24 -41.63
CA GLN A 661 -67.88 31.69 -41.47
C GLN A 661 -67.27 32.51 -42.61
N GLU A 662 -66.07 32.15 -43.06
CA GLU A 662 -65.39 32.82 -44.16
C GLU A 662 -66.17 32.68 -45.48
N LYS A 663 -66.71 31.50 -45.79
CA LYS A 663 -67.64 31.31 -46.93
C LYS A 663 -68.86 32.24 -46.86
N ILE A 664 -69.48 32.39 -45.68
CA ILE A 664 -70.63 33.28 -45.48
C ILE A 664 -70.24 34.74 -45.72
N ILE A 665 -69.07 35.16 -45.22
CA ILE A 665 -68.53 36.51 -45.45
C ILE A 665 -68.30 36.76 -46.95
N CYS A 666 -67.72 35.82 -47.70
CA CYS A 666 -67.54 35.95 -49.15
C CYS A 666 -68.87 36.15 -49.90
N ILE A 667 -69.94 35.44 -49.52
CA ILE A 667 -71.27 35.59 -50.12
C ILE A 667 -71.85 36.98 -49.83
N LEU A 668 -71.76 37.45 -48.58
CA LEU A 668 -72.24 38.78 -48.20
C LEU A 668 -71.46 39.91 -48.88
N GLN A 669 -70.14 39.76 -49.01
CA GLN A 669 -69.29 40.71 -49.74
C GLN A 669 -69.69 40.82 -51.21
N GLN A 670 -70.00 39.70 -51.87
CA GLN A 670 -70.54 39.74 -53.24
C GLN A 670 -71.86 40.52 -53.30
N GLU A 671 -72.78 40.29 -52.36
CA GLU A 671 -74.08 41.00 -52.34
C GLU A 671 -73.93 42.52 -52.17
N VAL A 672 -72.97 42.97 -51.34
CA VAL A 672 -72.63 44.40 -51.17
C VAL A 672 -72.11 45.02 -52.46
N VAL A 673 -71.22 44.33 -53.19
CA VAL A 673 -70.67 44.82 -54.48
C VAL A 673 -71.78 45.01 -55.52
N HIS A 674 -72.75 44.08 -55.62
CA HIS A 674 -73.89 44.21 -56.52
C HIS A 674 -74.76 45.43 -56.18
N LYS A 675 -75.05 45.66 -54.88
CA LYS A 675 -75.81 46.83 -54.42
C LYS A 675 -75.07 48.15 -54.68
N HIS A 676 -73.76 48.19 -54.45
CA HIS A 676 -72.93 49.36 -54.73
C HIS A 676 -72.92 49.73 -56.22
N HIS A 677 -72.84 48.73 -57.11
CA HIS A 677 -72.87 48.97 -58.56
C HIS A 677 -74.22 49.56 -59.03
N HIS A 678 -75.33 49.17 -58.38
CA HIS A 678 -76.65 49.74 -58.66
C HIS A 678 -76.76 51.22 -58.26
N ILE A 679 -76.24 51.60 -57.08
CA ILE A 679 -76.19 53.01 -56.63
C ILE A 679 -75.37 53.86 -57.61
N LYS A 680 -74.19 53.37 -58.03
CA LYS A 680 -73.32 54.08 -58.96
C LYS A 680 -73.96 54.33 -60.34
N SER A 681 -74.92 53.49 -60.75
CA SER A 681 -75.72 53.70 -61.95
C SER A 681 -76.79 54.80 -61.80
N LEU A 682 -77.24 55.10 -60.58
CA LEU A 682 -78.22 56.16 -60.30
C LEU A 682 -77.54 57.53 -60.25
N ASP A 683 -76.36 57.63 -59.64
CA ASP A 683 -75.57 58.88 -59.60
C ASP A 683 -75.20 59.39 -61.01
N GLY A 684 -74.95 58.47 -61.96
CA GLY A 684 -74.66 58.81 -63.34
C GLY A 684 -75.79 59.56 -64.07
N LEU A 685 -77.03 59.47 -63.60
CA LEU A 685 -78.19 60.17 -64.18
C LEU A 685 -78.37 61.61 -63.65
N LEU A 686 -77.75 61.96 -62.52
CA LEU A 686 -77.96 63.25 -61.83
C LEU A 686 -77.03 64.38 -62.29
N ILE A 687 -75.94 64.07 -63.00
CA ILE A 687 -74.84 65.01 -63.31
C ILE A 687 -75.11 65.85 -64.59
N GLY A 688 -76.28 65.70 -65.21
CA GLY A 688 -76.63 66.28 -66.51
C GLY A 688 -77.13 67.73 -66.54
N ASN A 689 -76.44 68.70 -65.94
CA ASN A 689 -76.83 70.12 -66.01
C ASN A 689 -75.68 71.04 -66.48
N ARG A 690 -75.93 71.93 -67.46
CA ARG A 690 -74.90 72.30 -68.46
C ARG A 690 -74.29 73.71 -68.34
N GLU A 691 -74.80 74.57 -67.46
CA GLU A 691 -74.53 76.03 -67.49
C GLU A 691 -73.37 76.50 -66.58
N VAL A 692 -73.01 75.74 -65.54
CA VAL A 692 -71.84 76.05 -64.69
C VAL A 692 -70.51 75.87 -65.45
N ARG A 693 -70.50 74.98 -66.45
CA ARG A 693 -69.30 74.47 -67.14
C ARG A 693 -68.50 75.51 -67.93
N GLN A 694 -69.09 76.66 -68.26
CA GLN A 694 -68.48 77.65 -69.15
C GLN A 694 -67.66 78.71 -68.41
N LEU A 695 -67.95 78.99 -67.13
CA LEU A 695 -67.20 79.99 -66.34
C LEU A 695 -65.97 79.39 -65.65
N GLU A 696 -66.00 78.11 -65.26
CA GLU A 696 -64.82 77.42 -64.70
C GLU A 696 -63.71 77.22 -65.74
N SER A 697 -64.07 77.04 -67.01
CA SER A 697 -63.14 76.79 -68.12
C SER A 697 -62.10 77.91 -68.30
N ALA A 698 -62.50 79.17 -68.17
CA ALA A 698 -61.59 80.31 -68.35
C ALA A 698 -60.62 80.51 -67.17
N LEU A 699 -61.04 80.19 -65.94
CA LEU A 699 -60.20 80.31 -64.74
C LEU A 699 -59.19 79.15 -64.62
N LYS A 700 -59.52 77.99 -65.21
CA LYS A 700 -58.70 76.78 -65.25
C LYS A 700 -57.40 77.01 -66.05
N VAL A 701 -57.51 77.53 -67.28
CA VAL A 701 -56.36 77.70 -68.20
C VAL A 701 -55.24 78.57 -67.60
N CYS A 702 -55.56 79.71 -66.98
CA CYS A 702 -54.55 80.58 -66.37
C CYS A 702 -53.90 80.01 -65.09
N LYS A 703 -54.50 78.98 -64.46
CA LYS A 703 -53.86 78.24 -63.35
C LYS A 703 -52.95 77.12 -63.85
N GLU A 704 -53.24 76.55 -65.02
CA GLU A 704 -52.52 75.41 -65.58
C GLU A 704 -51.12 75.80 -66.10
N GLU A 705 -50.94 76.96 -66.73
CA GLU A 705 -49.61 77.40 -67.19
C GLU A 705 -48.61 77.62 -66.04
N VAL A 706 -49.06 78.23 -64.92
CA VAL A 706 -48.21 78.43 -63.73
C VAL A 706 -47.91 77.08 -63.05
N ALA A 707 -48.87 76.15 -63.05
CA ALA A 707 -48.67 74.81 -62.52
C ALA A 707 -47.67 73.98 -63.34
N LEU A 708 -47.59 74.17 -64.66
CA LEU A 708 -46.63 73.47 -65.52
C LEU A 708 -45.17 73.85 -65.21
N TYR A 709 -44.87 75.15 -65.08
CA TYR A 709 -43.51 75.59 -64.74
C TYR A 709 -43.07 75.14 -63.33
N LEU A 710 -44.00 75.16 -62.36
CA LEU A 710 -43.75 74.61 -61.02
C LEU A 710 -43.52 73.09 -61.06
N ARG A 711 -44.33 72.34 -61.83
CA ARG A 711 -44.20 70.89 -61.96
C ARG A 711 -42.88 70.48 -62.61
N GLN A 712 -42.45 71.14 -63.69
CA GLN A 712 -41.18 70.82 -64.35
C GLN A 712 -39.95 71.13 -63.47
N SER A 713 -40.03 72.15 -62.61
CA SER A 713 -38.99 72.41 -61.60
C SER A 713 -38.97 71.34 -60.50
N GLN A 714 -40.16 70.88 -60.08
CA GLN A 714 -40.32 69.82 -59.08
C GLN A 714 -39.82 68.45 -59.59
N GLU A 715 -40.14 68.08 -60.84
CA GLU A 715 -39.70 66.83 -61.47
C GLU A 715 -38.16 66.76 -61.58
N ASN A 716 -37.51 67.87 -61.95
CA ASN A 716 -36.04 67.94 -61.96
C ASN A 716 -35.44 67.79 -60.56
N LYS A 717 -36.07 68.39 -59.54
CA LYS A 717 -35.65 68.22 -58.13
C LYS A 717 -35.78 66.74 -57.69
N GLU A 718 -36.91 66.11 -58.00
CA GLU A 718 -37.22 64.72 -57.64
C GLU A 718 -36.27 63.73 -58.33
N MET A 719 -35.89 63.99 -59.59
CA MET A 719 -34.84 63.23 -60.30
C MET A 719 -33.48 63.31 -59.57
N PHE A 720 -33.07 64.49 -59.10
CA PHE A 720 -31.83 64.62 -58.33
C PHE A 720 -31.93 63.99 -56.93
N GLU A 721 -33.07 64.11 -56.24
CA GLU A 721 -33.29 63.45 -54.94
C GLU A 721 -33.26 61.92 -55.07
N ASN A 722 -33.83 61.35 -56.15
CA ASN A 722 -33.77 59.92 -56.44
C ASN A 722 -32.33 59.44 -56.74
N GLN A 723 -31.56 60.18 -57.54
CA GLN A 723 -30.14 59.86 -57.78
C GLN A 723 -29.30 59.98 -56.51
N LEU A 724 -29.59 60.95 -55.64
CA LEU A 724 -28.93 61.06 -54.33
C LEU A 724 -29.27 59.87 -53.43
N LYS A 725 -30.51 59.40 -53.49
CA LYS A 725 -31.02 58.26 -52.73
C LYS A 725 -30.38 56.95 -53.17
N GLU A 726 -30.35 56.64 -54.47
CA GLU A 726 -29.66 55.45 -55.01
C GLU A 726 -28.18 55.44 -54.59
N ARG A 727 -27.47 56.58 -54.71
CA ARG A 727 -26.09 56.72 -54.24
C ARG A 727 -25.94 56.52 -52.73
N SER A 728 -26.92 56.93 -51.93
CA SER A 728 -26.93 56.69 -50.47
C SER A 728 -27.15 55.22 -50.13
N GLU A 729 -27.97 54.51 -50.91
CA GLU A 729 -28.24 53.09 -50.73
C GLU A 729 -27.03 52.23 -51.14
N GLU A 730 -26.33 52.57 -52.24
CA GLU A 730 -25.04 51.98 -52.61
C GLU A 730 -23.97 52.20 -51.51
N LEU A 731 -23.87 53.41 -50.97
CA LEU A 731 -22.94 53.71 -49.87
C LEU A 731 -23.27 52.91 -48.60
N HIS A 732 -24.56 52.77 -48.25
CA HIS A 732 -24.98 51.94 -47.13
C HIS A 732 -24.72 50.44 -47.35
N TYR A 733 -24.86 49.94 -48.57
CA TYR A 733 -24.49 48.57 -48.93
C TYR A 733 -22.99 48.34 -48.75
N LEU A 734 -22.14 49.20 -49.36
CA LEU A 734 -20.68 49.09 -49.24
C LEU A 734 -20.19 49.26 -47.80
N GLN A 735 -20.79 50.17 -47.03
CA GLN A 735 -20.46 50.36 -45.62
C GLN A 735 -20.82 49.13 -44.76
N ARG A 736 -21.89 48.41 -45.12
CA ARG A 736 -22.26 47.14 -44.48
C ARG A 736 -21.30 46.02 -44.85
N GLU A 737 -20.91 45.92 -46.12
CA GLU A 737 -19.98 44.89 -46.59
C GLU A 737 -18.56 45.09 -46.02
N ILE A 738 -18.08 46.33 -45.91
CA ILE A 738 -16.80 46.66 -45.24
C ILE A 738 -16.85 46.26 -43.75
N LYS A 739 -17.94 46.54 -43.03
CA LYS A 739 -18.10 46.10 -41.64
C LYS A 739 -18.08 44.57 -41.51
N LEU A 740 -18.77 43.85 -42.40
CA LEU A 740 -18.81 42.39 -42.41
C LEU A 740 -17.43 41.77 -42.67
N LYS A 741 -16.67 42.32 -43.63
CA LYS A 741 -15.30 41.88 -43.92
C LYS A 741 -14.34 42.20 -42.77
N GLY A 742 -14.50 43.37 -42.12
CA GLY A 742 -13.73 43.76 -40.93
C GLY A 742 -13.94 42.79 -39.77
N GLN A 743 -15.20 42.44 -39.47
CA GLN A 743 -15.52 41.44 -38.44
C GLN A 743 -14.88 40.08 -38.75
N ASN A 744 -15.01 39.58 -39.98
CA ASN A 744 -14.44 38.27 -40.35
C ASN A 744 -12.90 38.24 -40.24
N ILE A 745 -12.21 39.35 -40.57
CA ILE A 745 -10.76 39.48 -40.35
C ILE A 745 -10.43 39.48 -38.84
N GLN A 746 -11.23 40.15 -38.01
CA GLN A 746 -11.07 40.11 -36.56
C GLN A 746 -11.27 38.68 -36.02
N ASP A 747 -12.38 38.02 -36.37
CA ASP A 747 -12.70 36.65 -35.96
C ASP A 747 -11.58 35.67 -36.35
N MET A 748 -11.06 35.77 -37.58
CA MET A 748 -9.91 34.98 -38.04
C MET A 748 -8.62 35.28 -37.25
N SER A 749 -8.40 36.54 -36.84
CA SER A 749 -7.23 36.90 -36.02
C SER A 749 -7.34 36.34 -34.59
N GLU A 750 -8.53 36.39 -34.00
CA GLU A 750 -8.82 35.83 -32.67
C GLU A 750 -8.66 34.31 -32.67
N GLN A 751 -9.14 33.62 -33.72
CA GLN A 751 -8.91 32.18 -33.91
C GLN A 751 -7.41 31.85 -34.08
N ASN A 752 -6.64 32.66 -34.80
CA ASN A 752 -5.20 32.45 -34.98
C ASN A 752 -4.44 32.64 -33.64
N ILE A 753 -4.79 33.66 -32.85
CA ILE A 753 -4.24 33.87 -31.50
C ILE A 753 -4.57 32.67 -30.60
N LEU A 754 -5.81 32.17 -30.62
CA LEU A 754 -6.20 30.98 -29.84
C LEU A 754 -5.42 29.72 -30.28
N LEU A 755 -5.19 29.56 -31.58
CA LEU A 755 -4.39 28.45 -32.11
C LEU A 755 -2.92 28.54 -31.67
N GLN A 756 -2.33 29.74 -31.70
CA GLN A 756 -0.96 30.00 -31.21
C GLN A 756 -0.83 29.76 -29.71
N GLN A 757 -1.81 30.21 -28.91
CA GLN A 757 -1.86 29.93 -27.47
C GLN A 757 -1.96 28.42 -27.19
N THR A 758 -2.79 27.70 -27.96
CA THR A 758 -2.94 26.25 -27.83
C THR A 758 -1.65 25.51 -28.19
N LEU A 759 -0.98 25.90 -29.28
CA LEU A 759 0.30 25.34 -29.71
C LEU A 759 1.41 25.59 -28.67
N HIS A 760 1.49 26.81 -28.13
CA HIS A 760 2.45 27.15 -27.09
C HIS A 760 2.21 26.36 -25.80
N HIS A 761 0.95 26.20 -25.40
CA HIS A 761 0.59 25.37 -24.25
C HIS A 761 0.96 23.90 -24.46
N GLN A 762 0.72 23.33 -25.65
CA GLN A 762 1.15 21.98 -25.99
C GLN A 762 2.68 21.82 -25.96
N GLN A 763 3.45 22.80 -26.47
CA GLN A 763 4.91 22.80 -26.38
C GLN A 763 5.40 22.85 -24.92
N GLN A 764 4.75 23.65 -24.06
CA GLN A 764 5.08 23.72 -22.63
C GLN A 764 4.80 22.39 -21.91
N MET A 765 3.66 21.75 -22.20
CA MET A 765 3.36 20.41 -21.66
C MET A 765 4.39 19.38 -22.12
N LEU A 766 4.81 19.42 -23.38
CA LEU A 766 5.80 18.49 -23.92
C LEU A 766 7.19 18.67 -23.27
N GLN A 767 7.59 19.91 -22.97
CA GLN A 767 8.78 20.21 -22.18
C GLN A 767 8.67 19.69 -20.74
N GLN A 768 7.52 19.83 -20.08
CA GLN A 768 7.30 19.29 -18.74
C GLN A 768 7.36 17.76 -18.71
N GLU A 769 6.75 17.08 -19.68
CA GLU A 769 6.88 15.62 -19.83
C GLU A 769 8.32 15.18 -20.13
N THR A 770 9.09 15.98 -20.87
CA THR A 770 10.50 15.70 -21.14
C THR A 770 11.35 15.78 -19.86
N ILE A 771 11.09 16.78 -19.00
CA ILE A 771 11.73 16.91 -17.69
C ILE A 771 11.31 15.75 -16.77
N ARG A 772 10.01 15.45 -16.69
CA ARG A 772 9.46 14.35 -15.87
C ARG A 772 10.05 13.00 -16.27
N ASN A 773 10.20 12.73 -17.57
CA ASN A 773 10.84 11.50 -18.05
C ASN A 773 12.30 11.42 -17.59
N GLY A 774 13.07 12.50 -17.65
CA GLY A 774 14.43 12.55 -17.11
C GLY A 774 14.49 12.27 -15.60
N GLU A 775 13.57 12.82 -14.81
CA GLU A 775 13.46 12.54 -13.37
C GLU A 775 13.08 11.08 -13.06
N LEU A 776 12.25 10.46 -13.92
CA LEU A 776 11.88 9.05 -13.83
C LEU A 776 13.03 8.12 -14.24
N GLU A 777 13.78 8.46 -15.30
CA GLU A 777 14.99 7.74 -15.72
C GLU A 777 16.07 7.78 -14.61
N ASP A 778 16.33 8.95 -14.03
CA ASP A 778 17.20 9.14 -12.88
C ASP A 778 16.76 8.34 -11.64
N SER A 779 15.45 8.12 -11.48
CA SER A 779 14.88 7.35 -10.38
C SER A 779 14.97 5.84 -10.65
N GLN A 780 14.80 5.42 -11.90
CA GLN A 780 15.00 4.05 -12.34
C GLN A 780 16.46 3.62 -12.17
N ILE A 781 17.43 4.44 -12.59
CA ILE A 781 18.87 4.16 -12.42
C ILE A 781 19.22 3.93 -10.93
N LYS A 782 18.67 4.76 -10.02
CA LYS A 782 18.88 4.61 -8.57
C LYS A 782 18.25 3.32 -8.03
N LEU A 783 17.10 2.91 -8.54
CA LEU A 783 16.46 1.64 -8.16
C LEU A 783 17.23 0.44 -8.69
N GLU A 784 17.71 0.46 -9.93
CA GLU A 784 18.57 -0.58 -10.51
C GLU A 784 19.88 -0.74 -9.72
N GLU A 785 20.48 0.38 -9.28
CA GLU A 785 21.69 0.36 -8.44
C GLU A 785 21.39 -0.20 -7.02
N GLN A 786 20.24 0.11 -6.42
CA GLN A 786 19.79 -0.50 -5.16
C GLN A 786 19.55 -2.00 -5.31
N VAL A 787 18.86 -2.44 -6.37
CA VAL A 787 18.63 -3.86 -6.66
C VAL A 787 19.97 -4.58 -6.84
N SER A 788 20.90 -4.03 -7.64
CA SER A 788 22.24 -4.63 -7.81
C SER A 788 23.02 -4.77 -6.50
N ASN A 789 22.85 -3.83 -5.56
CA ASN A 789 23.49 -3.90 -4.24
C ASN A 789 22.83 -4.93 -3.32
N LEU A 790 21.49 -5.04 -3.35
CA LEU A 790 20.75 -6.08 -2.63
C LEU A 790 21.04 -7.48 -3.18
N GLU A 791 21.14 -7.65 -4.50
CA GLU A 791 21.57 -8.89 -5.14
C GLU A 791 22.97 -9.30 -4.70
N LYS A 792 23.95 -8.38 -4.71
CA LYS A 792 25.32 -8.65 -4.24
C LYS A 792 25.37 -9.09 -2.77
N GLU A 793 24.60 -8.44 -1.89
CA GLU A 793 24.55 -8.80 -0.48
C GLU A 793 23.81 -10.13 -0.26
N LEU A 794 22.75 -10.42 -1.03
CA LEU A 794 22.07 -11.73 -1.04
C LEU A 794 23.02 -12.86 -1.50
N GLN A 795 23.79 -12.63 -2.59
CA GLN A 795 24.82 -13.56 -3.08
C GLN A 795 25.85 -13.89 -1.98
N LYS A 796 26.25 -12.87 -1.22
CA LYS A 796 27.26 -12.95 -0.16
C LYS A 796 26.73 -13.63 1.10
N GLN A 797 25.48 -13.36 1.48
CA GLN A 797 24.79 -14.09 2.55
C GLN A 797 24.61 -15.56 2.19
N LYS A 798 24.23 -15.86 0.94
CA LYS A 798 24.14 -17.24 0.42
C LYS A 798 25.49 -17.96 0.50
N ALA A 799 26.59 -17.32 0.07
CA ALA A 799 27.94 -17.90 0.16
C ALA A 799 28.36 -18.17 1.63
N CYS A 800 28.05 -17.27 2.57
CA CYS A 800 28.28 -17.51 4.00
C CYS A 800 27.44 -18.69 4.54
N ALA A 801 26.17 -18.80 4.13
CA ALA A 801 25.30 -19.89 4.54
C ALA A 801 25.76 -21.25 3.98
N GLU A 802 26.21 -21.30 2.73
CA GLU A 802 26.80 -22.50 2.11
C GLU A 802 28.12 -22.93 2.78
N GLU A 803 28.94 -21.97 3.24
CA GLU A 803 30.15 -22.24 4.00
C GLU A 803 29.86 -22.81 5.41
N GLU A 804 28.89 -22.24 6.13
CA GLU A 804 28.49 -22.77 7.45
C GLU A 804 27.75 -24.11 7.34
N LEU A 805 26.94 -24.32 6.29
CA LEU A 805 26.33 -25.62 6.00
C LEU A 805 27.41 -26.69 5.82
N ARG A 806 28.42 -26.42 4.98
CA ARG A 806 29.55 -27.35 4.75
C ARG A 806 30.28 -27.70 6.05
N LYS A 807 30.53 -26.73 6.94
CA LYS A 807 31.12 -26.96 8.26
C LYS A 807 30.23 -27.78 9.19
N VAL A 808 28.91 -27.66 9.07
CA VAL A 808 27.95 -28.48 9.85
C VAL A 808 27.91 -29.90 9.32
N GLU A 809 27.88 -30.10 8.00
CA GLU A 809 27.97 -31.41 7.35
C GLU A 809 29.27 -32.14 7.72
N GLU A 810 30.40 -31.44 7.71
CA GLU A 810 31.71 -32.01 8.08
C GLU A 810 31.74 -32.45 9.56
N LYS A 811 31.17 -31.64 10.47
CA LYS A 811 30.99 -32.01 11.89
C LYS A 811 30.04 -33.19 12.08
N LEU A 812 28.98 -33.27 11.28
CA LEU A 812 27.98 -34.34 11.35
C LEU A 812 28.57 -35.66 10.85
N CYS A 813 29.40 -35.62 9.81
CA CYS A 813 30.18 -36.76 9.31
C CYS A 813 31.15 -37.28 10.38
N LEU A 814 31.89 -36.38 11.05
CA LEU A 814 32.77 -36.75 12.17
C LEU A 814 31.99 -37.33 13.37
N ALA A 815 30.82 -36.78 13.69
CA ALA A 815 29.96 -37.28 14.77
C ALA A 815 29.38 -38.68 14.46
N ALA A 816 29.02 -38.95 13.19
CA ALA A 816 28.61 -40.27 12.73
C ALA A 816 29.75 -41.30 12.87
N GLN A 817 30.96 -40.92 12.45
CA GLN A 817 32.16 -41.75 12.59
C GLN A 817 32.50 -42.04 14.07
N GLU A 818 32.31 -41.06 14.95
CA GLU A 818 32.47 -41.24 16.40
C GLU A 818 31.37 -42.17 16.96
N ALA A 819 30.12 -42.04 16.50
CA ALA A 819 29.01 -42.90 16.89
C ALA A 819 29.22 -44.36 16.47
N ASP A 820 29.70 -44.62 15.26
CA ASP A 820 30.07 -45.98 14.80
C ASP A 820 31.19 -46.57 15.67
N SER A 821 32.21 -45.78 16.02
CA SER A 821 33.29 -46.23 16.91
C SER A 821 32.79 -46.55 18.34
N LYS A 822 31.73 -45.85 18.80
CA LYS A 822 31.05 -46.13 20.07
C LYS A 822 30.16 -47.36 19.97
N GLY A 823 29.50 -47.59 18.82
CA GLY A 823 28.73 -48.78 18.53
C GLY A 823 29.57 -50.06 18.53
N GLN A 824 30.77 -50.02 17.94
CA GLN A 824 31.73 -51.13 17.98
C GLN A 824 32.16 -51.45 19.42
N LYS A 825 32.52 -50.44 20.22
CA LYS A 825 32.83 -50.61 21.66
C LYS A 825 31.65 -51.10 22.48
N MET A 826 30.43 -50.72 22.11
CA MET A 826 29.20 -51.19 22.76
C MET A 826 28.97 -52.68 22.52
N GLU A 827 29.25 -53.19 21.31
CA GLU A 827 29.12 -54.62 21.01
C GLU A 827 30.26 -55.45 21.64
N GLU A 828 31.49 -54.92 21.76
CA GLU A 828 32.55 -55.50 22.60
C GLU A 828 32.12 -55.61 24.07
N LEU A 829 31.57 -54.53 24.64
CA LEU A 829 30.99 -54.53 25.99
C LEU A 829 29.82 -55.53 26.13
N LYS A 830 29.05 -55.74 25.07
CA LYS A 830 27.96 -56.73 25.04
C LYS A 830 28.52 -58.16 25.05
N CYS A 831 29.64 -58.42 24.37
CA CYS A 831 30.38 -59.67 24.45
C CYS A 831 30.92 -59.93 25.87
N THR A 832 31.50 -58.93 26.54
CA THR A 832 31.96 -59.11 27.93
C THR A 832 30.80 -59.26 28.92
N ILE A 833 29.66 -58.58 28.70
CA ILE A 833 28.43 -58.80 29.47
C ILE A 833 27.90 -60.24 29.30
N ARG A 834 27.94 -60.82 28.09
CA ARG A 834 27.58 -62.25 27.88
C ARG A 834 28.50 -63.20 28.66
N GLN A 835 29.80 -62.91 28.70
CA GLN A 835 30.78 -63.69 29.47
C GLN A 835 30.51 -63.61 30.99
N ILE A 836 30.32 -62.39 31.53
CA ILE A 836 29.97 -62.17 32.94
C ILE A 836 28.65 -62.87 33.29
N LYS A 837 27.69 -62.93 32.36
CA LYS A 837 26.40 -63.62 32.57
C LYS A 837 26.57 -65.14 32.72
N LEU A 838 27.47 -65.75 31.93
CA LEU A 838 27.81 -67.17 32.05
C LEU A 838 28.50 -67.49 33.39
N GLU A 839 29.40 -66.62 33.84
CA GLU A 839 30.07 -66.73 35.15
C GLU A 839 29.07 -66.51 36.31
N MET A 840 28.11 -65.59 36.14
CA MET A 840 27.03 -65.35 37.09
C MET A 840 26.09 -66.57 37.23
N ASP A 841 25.77 -67.27 36.13
CA ASP A 841 24.98 -68.51 36.17
C ASP A 841 25.75 -69.66 36.86
N GLN A 842 27.08 -69.73 36.75
CA GLN A 842 27.90 -70.66 37.52
C GLN A 842 27.92 -70.35 39.02
N CYS A 843 27.96 -69.05 39.39
CA CYS A 843 27.82 -68.61 40.78
C CYS A 843 26.40 -68.87 41.32
N LYS A 844 25.36 -68.71 40.50
CA LYS A 844 23.96 -68.96 40.85
C LYS A 844 23.70 -70.41 41.23
N ASN A 845 24.32 -71.37 40.54
CA ASN A 845 24.23 -72.79 40.88
C ASN A 845 24.94 -73.15 42.19
N LYS A 846 25.95 -72.37 42.62
CA LYS A 846 26.54 -72.50 43.97
C LYS A 846 25.67 -71.82 45.03
N LEU A 847 25.01 -70.71 44.68
CA LEU A 847 24.10 -69.99 45.55
C LEU A 847 22.87 -70.84 45.91
N SER A 848 22.31 -71.60 44.95
CA SER A 848 21.14 -72.45 45.20
C SER A 848 21.39 -73.53 46.26
N GLY A 849 22.61 -74.08 46.33
CA GLY A 849 23.00 -75.02 47.40
C GLY A 849 23.12 -74.36 48.79
N MET A 850 23.41 -73.05 48.85
CA MET A 850 23.40 -72.29 50.10
C MET A 850 21.98 -71.82 50.47
N GLU A 851 21.10 -71.61 49.48
CA GLU A 851 19.69 -71.27 49.71
C GLU A 851 18.91 -72.42 50.37
N GLU A 852 19.25 -73.68 50.11
CA GLU A 852 18.65 -74.85 50.77
C GLU A 852 18.94 -74.88 52.29
N GLU A 853 20.16 -74.53 52.73
CA GLU A 853 20.46 -74.35 54.17
C GLU A 853 19.69 -73.15 54.77
N VAL A 854 19.56 -72.05 54.03
CA VAL A 854 18.84 -70.85 54.48
C VAL A 854 17.32 -71.10 54.59
N VAL A 855 16.72 -71.95 53.76
CA VAL A 855 15.30 -72.34 53.87
C VAL A 855 14.99 -73.04 55.18
N GLN A 856 15.94 -73.81 55.74
CA GLN A 856 15.77 -74.46 57.04
C GLN A 856 15.73 -73.42 58.18
N LEU A 857 16.59 -72.38 58.13
CA LEU A 857 16.61 -71.28 59.11
C LEU A 857 15.45 -70.29 58.96
N LYS A 858 14.93 -70.09 57.73
CA LYS A 858 13.74 -69.24 57.48
C LYS A 858 12.46 -69.81 58.09
N ARG A 859 12.38 -71.14 58.28
CA ARG A 859 11.18 -71.80 58.84
C ARG A 859 10.94 -71.44 60.32
N ASP A 860 12.00 -71.14 61.08
CA ASP A 860 11.91 -70.62 62.46
C ASP A 860 11.63 -69.11 62.52
N GLY A 861 12.00 -68.36 61.49
CA GLY A 861 11.71 -66.93 61.37
C GLY A 861 10.24 -66.63 61.04
N ALA A 862 9.59 -67.47 60.22
CA ALA A 862 8.20 -67.30 59.79
C ALA A 862 7.20 -67.22 60.96
N ASN A 863 7.45 -67.98 62.04
CA ASN A 863 6.60 -67.97 63.24
C ASN A 863 6.63 -66.64 64.02
N LYS A 864 7.64 -65.79 63.81
CA LYS A 864 7.69 -64.43 64.37
C LYS A 864 7.09 -63.37 63.43
N ALA A 865 7.15 -63.60 62.11
CA ALA A 865 6.62 -62.67 61.11
C ALA A 865 5.07 -62.58 61.13
N LEU A 866 4.37 -63.67 61.49
CA LEU A 866 2.91 -63.67 61.64
C LEU A 866 2.41 -62.66 62.69
N GLN A 867 3.24 -62.33 63.69
CA GLN A 867 2.91 -61.34 64.73
C GLN A 867 3.09 -59.89 64.26
N ILE A 868 3.86 -59.67 63.20
CA ILE A 868 4.13 -58.34 62.61
C ILE A 868 3.06 -57.99 61.56
N ASN A 869 2.70 -58.94 60.69
CA ASN A 869 1.64 -58.75 59.69
C ASN A 869 0.29 -58.32 60.30
N GLN A 870 0.00 -58.73 61.55
CA GLN A 870 -1.22 -58.33 62.27
C GLN A 870 -1.25 -56.82 62.61
N LEU A 871 -0.09 -56.17 62.72
CA LEU A 871 0.06 -54.73 63.00
C LEU A 871 0.13 -53.90 61.72
N ASP A 872 0.74 -54.43 60.65
CA ASP A 872 0.82 -53.73 59.36
C ASP A 872 -0.55 -53.54 58.71
N ILE A 873 -1.48 -54.52 58.85
CA ILE A 873 -2.86 -54.40 58.37
C ILE A 873 -3.56 -53.19 59.01
N THR A 874 -3.44 -53.03 60.33
CA THR A 874 -4.05 -51.90 61.05
C THR A 874 -3.41 -50.54 60.71
N LEU A 875 -2.15 -50.51 60.26
CA LEU A 875 -1.52 -49.27 59.79
C LEU A 875 -1.99 -48.90 58.38
N GLU A 876 -2.07 -49.85 57.46
CA GLU A 876 -2.44 -49.58 56.07
C GLU A 876 -3.92 -49.13 55.93
N GLU A 877 -4.81 -49.64 56.78
CA GLU A 877 -6.21 -49.18 56.86
C GLU A 877 -6.29 -47.67 57.18
N THR A 878 -5.60 -47.22 58.25
CA THR A 878 -5.57 -45.78 58.63
C THR A 878 -4.90 -44.89 57.58
N ARG A 879 -3.93 -45.44 56.84
CA ARG A 879 -3.25 -44.76 55.74
C ARG A 879 -4.16 -44.56 54.53
N SER A 880 -5.04 -45.51 54.26
CA SER A 880 -6.01 -45.45 53.16
C SER A 880 -7.09 -44.36 53.38
N GLU A 881 -7.52 -44.15 54.62
CA GLU A 881 -8.48 -43.09 54.97
C GLU A 881 -7.87 -41.70 54.88
N LEU A 882 -6.62 -41.53 55.34
CA LEU A 882 -5.88 -40.28 55.20
C LEU A 882 -5.70 -39.91 53.71
N ASN A 883 -5.38 -40.88 52.87
CA ASN A 883 -5.16 -40.66 51.43
C ASN A 883 -6.47 -40.27 50.70
N LYS A 884 -7.61 -40.83 51.10
CA LYS A 884 -8.94 -40.39 50.61
C LYS A 884 -9.22 -38.93 50.98
N LYS A 885 -8.91 -38.52 52.21
CA LYS A 885 -9.10 -37.12 52.65
C LYS A 885 -8.13 -36.14 52.00
N ALA A 886 -6.90 -36.55 51.69
CA ALA A 886 -5.98 -35.75 50.90
C ALA A 886 -6.50 -35.51 49.48
N ASN A 887 -7.04 -36.56 48.82
CA ASN A 887 -7.62 -36.42 47.50
C ASN A 887 -8.86 -35.50 47.48
N GLU A 888 -9.75 -35.59 48.47
CA GLU A 888 -10.89 -34.67 48.60
C GLU A 888 -10.47 -33.19 48.77
N VAL A 889 -9.32 -32.91 49.40
CA VAL A 889 -8.79 -31.55 49.55
C VAL A 889 -8.24 -31.04 48.22
N ASN A 890 -7.44 -31.84 47.51
CA ASN A 890 -6.93 -31.47 46.18
C ASN A 890 -8.09 -31.19 45.20
N ASP A 891 -9.12 -32.04 45.22
CA ASP A 891 -10.33 -31.89 44.39
C ASP A 891 -11.13 -30.60 44.71
N LEU A 892 -10.94 -30.01 45.90
CA LEU A 892 -11.52 -28.72 46.29
C LEU A 892 -10.60 -27.54 45.94
N GLU A 893 -9.28 -27.71 46.03
CA GLU A 893 -8.29 -26.70 45.60
C GLU A 893 -8.34 -26.51 44.08
N ASP A 894 -8.42 -27.59 43.29
CA ASP A 894 -8.56 -27.52 41.83
C ASP A 894 -9.86 -26.81 41.41
N LYS A 895 -10.98 -27.09 42.11
CA LYS A 895 -12.26 -26.40 41.87
C LYS A 895 -12.19 -24.92 42.27
N LEU A 896 -11.49 -24.57 43.35
CA LEU A 896 -11.29 -23.18 43.76
C LEU A 896 -10.48 -22.43 42.70
N LEU A 897 -9.36 -23.01 42.25
CA LEU A 897 -8.50 -22.45 41.20
C LEU A 897 -9.26 -22.25 39.88
N GLN A 898 -10.09 -23.23 39.49
CA GLN A 898 -10.92 -23.16 38.30
C GLN A 898 -12.04 -22.11 38.41
N THR A 899 -12.60 -21.88 39.61
CA THR A 899 -13.52 -20.75 39.83
C THR A 899 -12.82 -19.39 39.78
N GLU A 900 -11.57 -19.28 40.26
CA GLU A 900 -10.79 -18.04 40.17
C GLU A 900 -10.35 -17.70 38.74
N THR A 901 -9.98 -18.69 37.91
CA THR A 901 -9.68 -18.45 36.49
C THR A 901 -10.93 -18.02 35.73
N CYS A 902 -12.05 -18.72 35.93
CA CYS A 902 -13.34 -18.33 35.33
C CYS A 902 -13.78 -16.91 35.73
N HIS A 903 -13.56 -16.50 36.99
CA HIS A 903 -13.87 -15.13 37.43
C HIS A 903 -12.96 -14.08 36.78
N ARG A 904 -11.68 -14.42 36.55
CA ARG A 904 -10.70 -13.56 35.88
C ARG A 904 -11.03 -13.35 34.41
N GLU A 905 -11.33 -14.43 33.70
CA GLU A 905 -11.79 -14.41 32.30
C GLU A 905 -13.08 -13.60 32.14
N ALA A 906 -14.03 -13.72 33.09
CA ALA A 906 -15.25 -12.93 33.09
C ALA A 906 -15.00 -11.43 33.29
N LEU A 907 -14.06 -11.04 34.18
CA LEU A 907 -13.67 -9.64 34.38
C LEU A 907 -12.96 -9.05 33.16
N GLU A 908 -12.11 -9.84 32.50
CA GLU A 908 -11.44 -9.44 31.26
C GLU A 908 -12.45 -9.25 30.12
N LYS A 909 -13.45 -10.15 30.01
CA LYS A 909 -14.60 -9.99 29.09
C LYS A 909 -15.41 -8.72 29.35
N ILE A 910 -15.62 -8.36 30.62
CA ILE A 910 -16.34 -7.14 31.00
C ILE A 910 -15.53 -5.91 30.57
N ALA A 911 -14.22 -5.87 30.80
CA ALA A 911 -13.36 -4.77 30.36
C ALA A 911 -13.30 -4.62 28.82
N GLU A 912 -13.27 -5.74 28.08
CA GLU A 912 -13.39 -5.74 26.61
C GLU A 912 -14.74 -5.13 26.16
N LEU A 913 -15.84 -5.52 26.79
CA LEU A 913 -17.18 -5.02 26.47
C LEU A 913 -17.37 -3.54 26.85
N GLU A 914 -16.79 -3.08 27.96
CA GLU A 914 -16.79 -1.67 28.35
C GLU A 914 -16.00 -0.81 27.35
N SER A 915 -14.82 -1.28 26.91
CA SER A 915 -14.03 -0.62 25.86
C SER A 915 -14.77 -0.58 24.52
N ALA A 916 -15.42 -1.69 24.12
CA ALA A 916 -16.23 -1.75 22.91
C ALA A 916 -17.45 -0.80 22.99
N LEU A 917 -18.12 -0.72 24.15
CA LEU A 917 -19.23 0.19 24.39
C LEU A 917 -18.79 1.66 24.32
N GLN A 918 -17.64 2.01 24.91
CA GLN A 918 -17.12 3.37 24.89
C GLN A 918 -16.69 3.80 23.48
N ASN A 919 -16.07 2.91 22.70
CA ASN A 919 -15.78 3.15 21.28
C ASN A 919 -17.05 3.31 20.43
N ALA A 920 -18.09 2.51 20.70
CA ALA A 920 -19.40 2.66 20.04
C ALA A 920 -20.07 4.00 20.40
N GLN A 921 -19.93 4.48 21.64
CA GLN A 921 -20.43 5.79 22.07
C GLN A 921 -19.72 6.95 21.36
N TYR A 922 -18.38 6.92 21.23
CA TYR A 922 -17.66 7.93 20.45
C TYR A 922 -18.06 7.93 18.98
N SER A 923 -18.17 6.77 18.34
CA SER A 923 -18.62 6.67 16.93
C SER A 923 -20.07 7.13 16.75
N LEU A 924 -20.93 6.93 17.74
CA LEU A 924 -22.30 7.44 17.72
C LEU A 924 -22.34 8.97 17.83
N GLU A 925 -21.49 9.56 18.68
CA GLU A 925 -21.43 11.01 18.83
C GLU A 925 -20.85 11.71 17.58
N GLU A 926 -19.82 11.15 16.95
CA GLU A 926 -19.33 11.61 15.64
C GLU A 926 -20.44 11.57 14.57
N LYS A 927 -21.24 10.49 14.55
CA LYS A 927 -22.41 10.37 13.65
C LYS A 927 -23.50 11.39 13.99
N ASN A 928 -23.77 11.66 15.27
CA ASN A 928 -24.72 12.68 15.69
C ASN A 928 -24.29 14.09 15.22
N ILE A 929 -23.00 14.42 15.34
CA ILE A 929 -22.43 15.69 14.85
C ILE A 929 -22.55 15.77 13.32
N ALA A 930 -22.23 14.70 12.59
CA ALA A 930 -22.39 14.65 11.13
C ALA A 930 -23.85 14.81 10.70
N ILE A 931 -24.79 14.14 11.38
CA ILE A 931 -26.25 14.27 11.15
C ILE A 931 -26.70 15.70 11.44
N MET A 932 -26.21 16.35 12.50
CA MET A 932 -26.54 17.73 12.83
C MET A 932 -26.06 18.70 11.75
N ASN A 933 -24.83 18.53 11.25
CA ASN A 933 -24.27 19.34 10.16
C ASN A 933 -25.08 19.16 8.86
N LEU A 934 -25.35 17.92 8.45
CA LEU A 934 -26.19 17.63 7.28
C LEU A 934 -27.61 18.18 7.43
N THR A 935 -28.17 18.17 8.65
CA THR A 935 -29.48 18.77 8.95
C THR A 935 -29.45 20.30 8.83
N THR A 936 -28.32 20.96 9.16
CA THR A 936 -28.17 22.40 8.94
C THR A 936 -27.97 22.76 7.46
N GLU A 937 -27.22 21.96 6.70
CA GLU A 937 -27.05 22.16 5.25
C GLU A 937 -28.37 21.94 4.50
N LEU A 938 -29.11 20.87 4.82
CA LEU A 938 -30.45 20.61 4.25
C LEU A 938 -31.45 21.74 4.56
N ARG A 939 -31.31 22.42 5.70
CA ARG A 939 -32.12 23.60 6.02
C ARG A 939 -31.72 24.78 5.15
N TYR A 940 -30.43 25.07 5.05
CA TYR A 940 -29.91 26.15 4.21
C TYR A 940 -30.33 25.98 2.73
N CYS A 941 -30.15 24.78 2.16
CA CYS A 941 -30.58 24.49 0.79
C CYS A 941 -32.10 24.57 0.62
N LYS A 942 -32.89 24.21 1.65
CA LYS A 942 -34.36 24.37 1.61
C LYS A 942 -34.77 25.84 1.58
N ASP A 943 -34.13 26.67 2.40
CA ASP A 943 -34.40 28.10 2.46
C ASP A 943 -33.99 28.77 1.13
N GLU A 944 -32.83 28.41 0.55
CA GLU A 944 -32.38 28.88 -0.78
C GLU A 944 -33.34 28.44 -1.91
N ILE A 945 -33.90 27.22 -1.85
CA ILE A 945 -34.91 26.75 -2.82
C ILE A 945 -36.21 27.57 -2.70
N GLU A 946 -36.63 27.94 -1.49
CA GLU A 946 -37.85 28.73 -1.28
C GLU A 946 -37.64 30.19 -1.72
N ASP A 947 -36.47 30.78 -1.48
CA ASP A 947 -36.07 32.09 -2.04
C ASP A 947 -36.08 32.08 -3.57
N LYS A 948 -35.49 31.05 -4.20
CA LYS A 948 -35.48 30.88 -5.67
C LYS A 948 -36.88 30.67 -6.25
N LYS A 949 -37.76 30.00 -5.50
CA LYS A 949 -39.17 29.80 -5.84
C LYS A 949 -39.96 31.12 -5.76
N GLN A 950 -39.65 31.99 -4.80
CA GLN A 950 -40.23 33.34 -4.75
C GLN A 950 -39.72 34.22 -5.91
N GLU A 951 -38.42 34.19 -6.21
CA GLU A 951 -37.84 34.92 -7.36
C GLU A 951 -38.50 34.49 -8.69
N LEU A 952 -38.80 33.20 -8.86
CA LEU A 952 -39.54 32.68 -10.02
C LEU A 952 -41.00 33.17 -10.09
N LEU A 953 -41.70 33.31 -8.95
CA LEU A 953 -43.06 33.86 -8.90
C LEU A 953 -43.07 35.35 -9.29
N ASP A 954 -42.12 36.12 -8.79
CA ASP A 954 -41.97 37.54 -9.11
C ASP A 954 -41.63 37.74 -10.60
N MET A 955 -40.80 36.87 -11.17
CA MET A 955 -40.47 36.85 -12.61
C MET A 955 -41.66 36.45 -13.50
N ASP A 956 -42.46 35.46 -13.10
CA ASP A 956 -43.70 35.09 -13.82
C ASP A 956 -44.73 36.23 -13.80
N GLN A 957 -44.86 36.94 -12.67
CA GLN A 957 -45.69 38.14 -12.58
C GLN A 957 -45.21 39.26 -13.51
N ALA A 958 -43.90 39.55 -13.53
CA ALA A 958 -43.32 40.53 -14.45
C ALA A 958 -43.49 40.14 -15.93
N LEU A 959 -43.43 38.84 -16.26
CA LEU A 959 -43.72 38.34 -17.60
C LEU A 959 -45.19 38.50 -17.99
N LYS A 960 -46.13 38.26 -17.07
CA LYS A 960 -47.57 38.50 -17.29
C LYS A 960 -47.87 39.97 -17.57
N GLU A 961 -47.25 40.87 -16.80
CA GLU A 961 -47.36 42.33 -17.00
C GLU A 961 -46.80 42.75 -18.37
N ARG A 962 -45.59 42.30 -18.72
CA ARG A 962 -44.99 42.53 -20.05
C ARG A 962 -45.83 42.00 -21.20
N ASN A 963 -46.47 40.84 -21.02
CA ASN A 963 -47.36 40.26 -22.03
C ASN A 963 -48.68 41.06 -22.15
N TRP A 964 -49.17 41.65 -21.06
CA TRP A 964 -50.29 42.60 -21.09
C TRP A 964 -49.92 43.90 -21.79
N GLU A 965 -48.74 44.49 -21.51
CA GLU A 965 -48.20 45.65 -22.24
C GLU A 965 -48.07 45.37 -23.75
N LEU A 966 -47.57 44.19 -24.13
CA LEU A 966 -47.45 43.77 -25.53
C LEU A 966 -48.82 43.69 -26.21
N LYS A 967 -49.84 43.12 -25.56
CA LYS A 967 -51.21 43.09 -26.09
C LYS A 967 -51.78 44.50 -26.31
N GLN A 968 -51.52 45.44 -25.39
CA GLN A 968 -51.90 46.85 -25.56
C GLN A 968 -51.19 47.48 -26.77
N ARG A 969 -49.88 47.27 -26.92
CA ARG A 969 -49.11 47.78 -28.07
C ARG A 969 -49.59 47.18 -29.40
N VAL A 970 -49.91 45.89 -29.45
CA VAL A 970 -50.48 45.25 -30.65
C VAL A 970 -51.84 45.84 -31.02
N ALA A 971 -52.70 46.15 -30.04
CA ALA A 971 -53.96 46.83 -30.29
C ALA A 971 -53.75 48.24 -30.88
N GLN A 972 -52.80 49.01 -30.33
CA GLN A 972 -52.43 50.34 -30.85
C GLN A 972 -51.85 50.28 -32.27
N ILE A 973 -50.97 49.31 -32.56
CA ILE A 973 -50.43 49.08 -33.91
C ILE A 973 -51.55 48.70 -34.88
N THR A 974 -52.49 47.84 -34.47
CA THR A 974 -53.65 47.47 -35.32
C THR A 974 -54.51 48.68 -35.65
N GLN A 975 -54.71 49.60 -34.68
CA GLN A 975 -55.43 50.84 -34.90
C GLN A 975 -54.69 51.79 -35.86
N LEU A 976 -53.37 51.90 -35.75
CA LEU A 976 -52.54 52.66 -36.70
C LEU A 976 -52.57 52.05 -38.11
N ASP A 977 -52.49 50.73 -38.24
CA ASP A 977 -52.61 50.04 -39.53
C ASP A 977 -53.98 50.24 -40.19
N MET A 978 -55.05 50.41 -39.40
CA MET A 978 -56.36 50.80 -39.93
C MET A 978 -56.35 52.22 -40.46
N THR A 979 -55.85 53.20 -39.70
CA THR A 979 -55.84 54.61 -40.13
C THR A 979 -54.91 54.83 -41.34
N VAL A 980 -53.76 54.16 -41.39
CA VAL A 980 -52.85 54.18 -42.56
C VAL A 980 -53.54 53.61 -43.81
N ARG A 981 -54.35 52.57 -43.65
CA ARG A 981 -55.10 51.95 -44.76
C ARG A 981 -56.24 52.83 -45.26
N GLU A 982 -56.92 53.55 -44.36
CA GLU A 982 -57.91 54.58 -44.73
C GLU A 982 -57.24 55.73 -45.51
N HIS A 983 -56.17 56.33 -44.99
CA HIS A 983 -55.42 57.38 -45.70
C HIS A 983 -54.88 56.87 -47.05
N LYS A 984 -54.45 55.60 -47.15
CA LYS A 984 -54.06 55.00 -48.43
C LYS A 984 -55.24 54.90 -49.40
N GLY A 985 -56.41 54.47 -48.94
CA GLY A 985 -57.63 54.44 -49.75
C GLY A 985 -58.07 55.82 -50.22
N GLU A 986 -57.94 56.85 -49.38
CA GLU A 986 -58.18 58.25 -49.75
C GLU A 986 -57.18 58.75 -50.81
N MET A 987 -55.89 58.42 -50.67
CA MET A 987 -54.89 58.72 -51.70
C MET A 987 -55.16 57.98 -53.01
N GLU A 988 -55.57 56.72 -52.97
CA GLU A 988 -55.97 55.95 -54.16
C GLU A 988 -57.20 56.57 -54.87
N GLN A 989 -58.18 57.07 -54.12
CA GLN A 989 -59.31 57.85 -54.68
C GLN A 989 -58.82 59.16 -55.34
N GLN A 990 -57.92 59.90 -54.70
CA GLN A 990 -57.34 61.12 -55.28
C GLN A 990 -56.57 60.82 -56.58
N ILE A 991 -55.81 59.72 -56.64
CA ILE A 991 -55.11 59.27 -57.85
C ILE A 991 -56.11 58.98 -58.97
N ILE A 992 -57.20 58.24 -58.72
CA ILE A 992 -58.24 57.95 -59.72
C ILE A 992 -58.90 59.24 -60.23
N GLN A 993 -59.14 60.21 -59.34
CA GLN A 993 -59.74 61.49 -59.72
C GLN A 993 -58.78 62.37 -60.54
N LEU A 994 -57.47 62.35 -60.22
CA LEU A 994 -56.43 63.02 -61.00
C LEU A 994 -56.26 62.37 -62.39
N GLN A 995 -56.24 61.05 -62.49
CA GLN A 995 -56.23 60.32 -63.76
C GLN A 995 -57.45 60.67 -64.62
N SER A 996 -58.65 60.66 -64.05
CA SER A 996 -59.89 61.05 -64.73
C SER A 996 -59.90 62.50 -65.21
N ASN A 997 -59.16 63.39 -64.54
CA ASN A 997 -58.97 64.77 -64.95
C ASN A 997 -57.91 64.91 -66.06
N LEU A 998 -56.84 64.11 -66.00
CA LEU A 998 -55.79 64.05 -67.01
C LEU A 998 -56.36 63.59 -68.37
N GLU A 999 -57.09 62.47 -68.41
CA GLU A 999 -57.76 61.98 -69.62
C GLU A 999 -58.67 63.04 -70.26
N ARG A 1000 -59.39 63.81 -69.41
CA ARG A 1000 -60.25 64.91 -69.87
C ARG A 1000 -59.43 66.05 -70.49
N SER A 1001 -58.30 66.41 -69.87
CA SER A 1001 -57.39 67.43 -70.43
C SER A 1001 -56.73 66.99 -71.73
N GLU A 1002 -56.39 65.70 -71.89
CA GLU A 1002 -55.89 65.17 -73.17
C GLU A 1002 -56.93 65.24 -74.29
N LEU A 1003 -58.21 65.00 -73.98
CA LEU A 1003 -59.30 65.15 -74.94
C LEU A 1003 -59.53 66.63 -75.30
N GLU A 1004 -59.46 67.54 -74.32
CA GLU A 1004 -59.52 68.99 -74.53
C GLU A 1004 -58.34 69.47 -75.42
N ILE A 1005 -57.11 69.00 -75.18
CA ILE A 1005 -55.92 69.29 -76.01
C ILE A 1005 -56.07 68.74 -77.43
N LYS A 1006 -56.58 67.50 -77.59
CA LYS A 1006 -56.87 66.91 -78.92
C LYS A 1006 -57.88 67.74 -79.70
N GLU A 1007 -58.86 68.36 -79.04
CA GLU A 1007 -59.83 69.24 -79.70
C GLU A 1007 -59.24 70.62 -80.03
N CYS A 1008 -58.46 71.22 -79.11
CA CYS A 1008 -57.72 72.45 -79.38
C CYS A 1008 -56.74 72.29 -80.56
N ASN A 1009 -56.06 71.14 -80.68
CA ASN A 1009 -55.17 70.86 -81.80
C ASN A 1009 -55.92 70.82 -83.15
N LYS A 1010 -57.15 70.27 -83.21
CA LYS A 1010 -57.98 70.37 -84.43
C LYS A 1010 -58.38 71.81 -84.76
N GLN A 1011 -58.66 72.62 -83.73
CA GLN A 1011 -58.99 74.03 -83.91
C GLN A 1011 -57.79 74.82 -84.42
N ILE A 1012 -56.59 74.57 -83.89
CA ILE A 1012 -55.33 75.13 -84.39
C ILE A 1012 -55.11 74.71 -85.85
N GLU A 1013 -55.22 73.43 -86.19
CA GLU A 1013 -55.07 72.94 -87.57
C GLU A 1013 -56.09 73.58 -88.54
N SER A 1014 -57.31 73.88 -88.06
CA SER A 1014 -58.32 74.64 -88.81
C SER A 1014 -57.95 76.12 -88.99
N LEU A 1015 -57.37 76.74 -87.96
CA LEU A 1015 -56.92 78.13 -88.00
C LEU A 1015 -55.66 78.30 -88.85
N GLU A 1016 -54.73 77.34 -88.83
CA GLU A 1016 -53.56 77.30 -89.71
C GLU A 1016 -53.97 77.20 -91.18
N LYS A 1017 -54.95 76.34 -91.52
CA LYS A 1017 -55.53 76.27 -92.87
C LYS A 1017 -56.16 77.60 -93.31
N LYS A 1018 -56.84 78.31 -92.40
CA LYS A 1018 -57.38 79.66 -92.67
C LYS A 1018 -56.28 80.71 -92.82
N LEU A 1019 -55.24 80.68 -91.98
CA LEU A 1019 -54.10 81.59 -92.05
C LEU A 1019 -53.30 81.39 -93.34
N GLN A 1020 -53.14 80.15 -93.80
CA GLN A 1020 -52.50 79.86 -95.06
C GLN A 1020 -53.31 80.42 -96.23
N HIS A 1021 -54.64 80.24 -96.22
CA HIS A 1021 -55.52 80.81 -97.23
C HIS A 1021 -55.42 82.35 -97.29
N THR A 1022 -55.45 83.05 -96.15
CA THR A 1022 -55.32 84.52 -96.13
C THR A 1022 -53.93 85.01 -96.52
N LYS A 1023 -52.86 84.26 -96.23
CA LYS A 1023 -51.51 84.55 -96.76
C LYS A 1023 -51.45 84.46 -98.29
N ASP A 1024 -52.17 83.52 -98.88
CA ASP A 1024 -52.18 83.33 -100.33
C ASP A 1024 -53.04 84.39 -101.03
N GLU A 1025 -54.19 84.78 -100.46
CA GLU A 1025 -54.96 85.97 -100.88
C GLU A 1025 -54.14 87.27 -100.80
N LEU A 1026 -53.31 87.42 -99.75
CA LEU A 1026 -52.51 88.62 -99.56
C LEU A 1026 -51.36 88.69 -100.57
N ARG A 1027 -50.74 87.55 -100.91
CA ARG A 1027 -49.77 87.47 -102.02
C ARG A 1027 -50.40 87.80 -103.38
N GLU A 1028 -51.65 87.41 -103.61
CA GLU A 1028 -52.39 87.79 -104.82
C GLU A 1028 -52.65 89.31 -104.88
N LYS A 1029 -53.01 89.94 -103.75
CA LYS A 1029 -53.18 91.40 -103.67
C LYS A 1029 -51.88 92.19 -103.75
N GLU A 1030 -50.76 91.68 -103.23
CA GLU A 1030 -49.43 92.26 -103.44
C GLU A 1030 -49.04 92.22 -104.93
N PHE A 1031 -49.37 91.13 -105.63
CA PHE A 1031 -49.18 91.03 -107.08
C PHE A 1031 -50.06 92.04 -107.85
N GLU A 1032 -51.33 92.23 -107.47
CA GLU A 1032 -52.15 93.28 -108.06
C GLU A 1032 -51.61 94.70 -107.78
N LEU A 1033 -51.08 94.96 -106.58
CA LEU A 1033 -50.49 96.26 -106.22
C LEU A 1033 -49.25 96.55 -107.08
N LEU A 1034 -48.37 95.57 -107.26
CA LEU A 1034 -47.23 95.65 -108.19
C LEU A 1034 -47.65 95.97 -109.62
N GLN A 1035 -48.77 95.40 -110.11
CA GLN A 1035 -49.32 95.78 -111.42
C GLN A 1035 -49.88 97.22 -111.44
N ARG A 1036 -50.54 97.66 -110.36
CA ARG A 1036 -51.04 99.05 -110.25
C ARG A 1036 -49.89 100.06 -110.22
N ASP A 1037 -48.80 99.78 -109.50
CA ASP A 1037 -47.61 100.66 -109.46
C ASP A 1037 -46.85 100.72 -110.79
N GLN A 1038 -46.74 99.61 -111.52
CA GLN A 1038 -46.23 99.66 -112.90
C GLN A 1038 -47.10 100.57 -113.78
N LYS A 1039 -48.42 100.54 -113.62
CA LYS A 1039 -49.37 101.38 -114.37
C LYS A 1039 -49.30 102.86 -113.98
N ILE A 1040 -49.10 103.16 -112.69
CA ILE A 1040 -48.87 104.52 -112.18
C ILE A 1040 -47.55 105.09 -112.71
N ASN A 1041 -46.48 104.30 -112.78
CA ASN A 1041 -45.20 104.74 -113.35
C ASN A 1041 -45.29 105.01 -114.86
N GLN A 1042 -46.08 104.23 -115.62
CA GLN A 1042 -46.38 104.54 -117.03
C GLN A 1042 -47.18 105.85 -117.19
N LEU A 1043 -48.10 106.16 -116.26
CA LEU A 1043 -48.85 107.42 -116.26
C LEU A 1043 -47.98 108.62 -115.87
N LYS A 1044 -47.06 108.48 -114.90
CA LYS A 1044 -46.06 109.52 -114.57
C LYS A 1044 -45.18 109.87 -115.78
N LYS A 1045 -44.78 108.88 -116.59
CA LYS A 1045 -43.96 109.12 -117.80
C LYS A 1045 -44.71 109.92 -118.88
N LYS A 1046 -46.03 109.72 -119.03
CA LYS A 1046 -46.85 110.49 -119.99
C LYS A 1046 -47.13 111.94 -119.58
N LYS A 1047 -46.89 112.32 -118.32
CA LYS A 1047 -47.09 113.69 -117.81
C LYS A 1047 -45.82 114.56 -117.85
N HIS A 1048 -44.75 114.10 -118.52
CA HIS A 1048 -43.48 114.82 -118.61
C HIS A 1048 -43.09 115.18 -120.06
N GLU A 1049 -43.99 114.94 -121.02
CA GLU A 1049 -43.78 115.22 -122.46
C GLU A 1049 -44.88 116.11 -123.06
N ARG A 1050 -45.77 116.68 -122.22
CA ARG A 1050 -46.82 117.66 -122.59
C ARG A 1050 -47.10 118.57 -121.40
N GLU A 1051 -47.07 119.89 -121.67
CA GLU A 1051 -46.94 121.00 -120.69
C GLU A 1051 -45.54 121.12 -120.07
#